data_AF-A0A7Y1Z724-F1
#
_entry.id   AF-A0A7Y1Z724-F1
#
_cell.length_a   1.000
_cell.length_b   1.000
_cell.length_c   1.000
_cell.angle_alpha   90.00
_cell.angle_beta   90.00
_cell.angle_gamma   90.00
#
_symmetry.space_group_name_H-M   'P 1'
#
loop_
_entity.id
_entity.type
_entity.pdbx_description
1 polymer ?
#
loop_
_entity_poly.entity_id
_entity_poly.type
_entity_poly.pdbx_seq_one_letter_code
_entity_poly.pdbx_strand_id
1 'polypeptide(L)'
;SDSVADGACANEFVITRTWTLVDDCGNTTTADQTITVVDTTAPTFTVPADITIECDQDETDLGLTGDVTDEADNCSTGLEATYTDSVADGACANESVITRTWTLVDDCGNTTTADQTITVVDTTAPTFTVPEDVTIECNENETDLGLTGDVTDEADNCSTGLEATFSDTIVNGECLNEYIITRTWTLVDDCGNTTTADQTITVVDTTAPTFTVPESITIECDQDEVDLNLTGDVTDEADNCSIDLQATFTDSIAEGECANEIIITRTWTLVDDCGNSTTADQTITVVDTTAPVFSELPEDITAECDDIPEAVTLTATDNCGDATVEFNEEITDGACTGEFVITRTWTATDSCNNESIHIQIVSVFDTTAPNVVGEFEDEITVACDDIPEAPELVFEDACSDNITVEYEESSTYDPDSTDDYEIIRDWIVTDECGNTAVYTQTITVLQGPDIDGNDITLCPEELINLDLFDFISGNPDMDGQWIISGSNDAGIVLNGSVVEVVMGDLVSGTYVFTYIDADDTCRAEADVIINIDDTDNCSGVLCIDEDTIIISKAVTANGDQWNEYFEITVIGGADFQAVCDITVELQIFNRWGAKIYENNDYQNEWNGFVHSSSLGSAGQVPTGTYYYIVNLKGSGLKPMAGPIYVGTK
;
A
#
# COMPACT_ATOMS: atom_id res chain seq x y z
N SER A 1 -65.83 97.42 136.65
CA SER A 1 -65.22 96.08 136.71
C SER A 1 -65.28 95.47 135.33
N ASP A 2 -64.30 94.67 134.95
CA ASP A 2 -64.26 93.99 133.65
C ASP A 2 -64.40 92.49 133.88
N SER A 3 -65.19 91.81 133.02
CA SER A 3 -65.24 90.36 132.91
C SER A 3 -65.00 89.94 131.47
N VAL A 4 -64.22 88.87 131.27
CA VAL A 4 -63.87 88.33 129.94
C VAL A 4 -64.56 86.97 129.78
N ALA A 5 -65.17 86.74 128.63
CA ALA A 5 -65.67 85.45 128.19
C ALA A 5 -65.02 85.08 126.85
N ASP A 6 -64.74 83.80 126.64
CA ASP A 6 -64.19 83.31 125.38
C ASP A 6 -65.18 83.55 124.23
N GLY A 7 -64.64 83.85 123.04
CA GLY A 7 -65.39 84.06 121.81
C GLY A 7 -65.77 82.75 121.10
N ALA A 8 -66.09 82.83 119.81
CA ALA A 8 -66.55 81.68 119.04
C ALA A 8 -65.39 80.81 118.51
N CYS A 9 -64.22 81.40 118.29
CA CYS A 9 -62.98 80.72 117.93
C CYS A 9 -61.83 81.08 118.89
N ALA A 10 -60.65 80.50 118.68
CA ALA A 10 -59.47 80.75 119.50
C ALA A 10 -59.07 82.24 119.43
N ASN A 11 -58.61 82.80 120.55
CA ASN A 11 -58.17 84.20 120.71
C ASN A 11 -59.24 85.29 120.47
N GLU A 12 -60.47 84.94 120.09
CA GLU A 12 -61.63 85.82 120.25
C GLU A 12 -62.10 85.88 121.70
N PHE A 13 -62.56 87.06 122.13
CA PHE A 13 -63.14 87.22 123.46
C PHE A 13 -64.09 88.41 123.53
N VAL A 14 -65.03 88.34 124.47
CA VAL A 14 -65.97 89.41 124.77
C VAL A 14 -65.64 89.99 126.14
N ILE A 15 -65.29 91.28 126.18
CA ILE A 15 -65.14 92.03 127.43
C ILE A 15 -66.47 92.72 127.74
N THR A 16 -67.04 92.42 128.91
CA THR A 16 -68.13 93.22 129.49
C THR A 16 -67.53 94.12 130.57
N ARG A 17 -67.55 95.43 130.33
CA ARG A 17 -67.07 96.47 131.26
C ARG A 17 -68.25 97.17 131.93
N THR A 18 -68.37 96.98 133.24
CA THR A 18 -69.38 97.63 134.08
C THR A 18 -68.80 98.88 134.74
N TRP A 19 -69.33 100.05 134.39
CA TRP A 19 -69.04 101.31 135.07
C TRP A 19 -69.98 101.47 136.25
N THR A 20 -69.45 101.80 137.43
CA THR A 20 -70.27 102.08 138.62
C THR A 20 -69.96 103.47 139.12
N LEU A 21 -70.97 104.35 139.10
CA LEU A 21 -70.90 105.65 139.75
C LEU A 21 -71.60 105.56 141.10
N VAL A 22 -70.95 106.07 142.15
CA VAL A 22 -71.54 106.19 143.49
C VAL A 22 -71.50 107.66 143.88
N ASP A 23 -72.64 108.24 144.23
CA ASP A 23 -72.71 109.62 144.73
C ASP A 23 -72.33 109.72 146.22
N ASP A 24 -72.13 110.94 146.72
CA ASP A 24 -71.76 111.21 148.13
C ASP A 24 -72.84 110.75 149.15
N CYS A 25 -74.04 110.41 148.67
CA CYS A 25 -75.15 109.89 149.46
C CYS A 25 -75.23 108.34 149.43
N GLY A 26 -74.37 107.67 148.66
CA GLY A 26 -74.31 106.22 148.52
C GLY A 26 -75.25 105.63 147.46
N ASN A 27 -75.89 106.45 146.62
CA ASN A 27 -76.69 105.94 145.51
C ASN A 27 -75.77 105.46 144.38
N THR A 28 -76.09 104.31 143.77
CA THR A 28 -75.29 103.74 142.69
C THR A 28 -76.05 103.71 141.36
N THR A 29 -75.33 103.90 140.26
CA THR A 29 -75.82 103.63 138.90
C THR A 29 -74.74 102.89 138.15
N THR A 30 -75.15 101.86 137.40
CA THR A 30 -74.24 101.09 136.57
C THR A 30 -74.60 101.17 135.09
N ALA A 31 -73.60 101.10 134.23
CA ALA A 31 -73.76 100.98 132.79
C ALA A 31 -72.72 99.98 132.25
N ASP A 32 -73.18 99.05 131.41
CA ASP A 32 -72.33 98.04 130.79
C ASP A 32 -71.96 98.45 129.37
N GLN A 33 -70.69 98.24 129.03
CA GLN A 33 -70.17 98.30 127.67
C GLN A 33 -69.70 96.90 127.30
N THR A 34 -70.27 96.34 126.23
CA THR A 34 -69.77 95.10 125.62
C THR A 34 -68.78 95.45 124.51
N ILE A 35 -67.60 94.85 124.57
CA ILE A 35 -66.54 94.97 123.56
C ILE A 35 -66.30 93.56 123.04
N THR A 36 -66.59 93.33 121.77
CA THR A 36 -66.34 92.04 121.10
C THR A 36 -65.05 92.17 120.30
N VAL A 37 -64.11 91.28 120.56
CA VAL A 37 -62.95 91.05 119.70
C VAL A 37 -63.27 89.86 118.82
N VAL A 38 -63.34 90.10 117.52
CA VAL A 38 -63.56 89.08 116.48
C VAL A 38 -62.38 89.07 115.52
N ASP A 39 -62.06 87.90 114.99
CA ASP A 39 -61.10 87.81 113.89
C ASP A 39 -61.82 87.76 112.55
N THR A 40 -61.52 88.73 111.69
CA THR A 40 -62.06 88.83 110.33
C THR A 40 -60.95 88.98 109.29
N THR A 41 -59.70 88.78 109.70
CA THR A 41 -58.54 88.98 108.82
C THR A 41 -58.10 87.63 108.31
N ALA A 42 -58.06 87.45 106.98
CA ALA A 42 -57.54 86.21 106.44
C ALA A 42 -56.02 86.10 106.68
N PRO A 43 -55.49 84.89 106.87
CA PRO A 43 -54.05 84.68 107.03
C PRO A 43 -53.30 85.02 105.74
N THR A 44 -51.98 85.22 105.83
CA THR A 44 -51.11 85.49 104.67
C THR A 44 -50.00 84.46 104.57
N PHE A 45 -49.56 84.17 103.34
CA PHE A 45 -48.39 83.37 103.03
C PHE A 45 -47.81 83.78 101.66
N THR A 46 -46.59 83.36 101.37
CA THR A 46 -45.90 83.51 100.09
C THR A 46 -45.90 82.16 99.37
N VAL A 47 -46.48 82.11 98.16
CA VAL A 47 -46.48 80.92 97.30
C VAL A 47 -45.11 80.76 96.61
N PRO A 48 -44.63 79.52 96.38
CA PRO A 48 -43.47 79.27 95.53
C PRO A 48 -43.64 79.84 94.12
N ALA A 49 -42.51 80.08 93.43
CA ALA A 49 -42.52 80.46 92.02
C ALA A 49 -42.94 79.28 91.13
N ASP A 50 -43.47 79.60 89.95
CA ASP A 50 -43.70 78.60 88.90
C ASP A 50 -42.39 77.92 88.49
N ILE A 51 -42.45 76.65 88.14
CA ILE A 51 -41.28 75.82 87.84
C ILE A 51 -41.55 74.91 86.63
N THR A 52 -40.47 74.56 85.92
CA THR A 52 -40.46 73.53 84.88
C THR A 52 -39.56 72.39 85.32
N ILE A 53 -40.05 71.15 85.21
CA ILE A 53 -39.34 69.92 85.59
C ILE A 53 -39.40 68.91 84.44
N GLU A 54 -38.48 67.95 84.42
CA GLU A 54 -38.55 66.79 83.52
C GLU A 54 -39.55 65.77 84.05
N CYS A 55 -40.09 64.93 83.17
CA CYS A 55 -41.10 63.92 83.51
C CYS A 55 -40.64 62.84 84.52
N ASP A 56 -39.33 62.65 84.68
CA ASP A 56 -38.73 61.67 85.59
C ASP A 56 -38.52 62.24 87.00
N GLN A 57 -38.81 63.54 87.17
CA GLN A 57 -38.77 64.21 88.45
C GLN A 57 -40.13 64.15 89.13
N ASP A 58 -40.13 63.89 90.44
CA ASP A 58 -41.34 63.79 91.24
C ASP A 58 -41.98 65.16 91.48
N GLU A 59 -43.13 65.41 90.84
CA GLU A 59 -43.89 66.65 90.98
C GLU A 59 -44.44 66.89 92.40
N THR A 60 -44.43 65.86 93.26
CA THR A 60 -44.88 65.94 94.65
C THR A 60 -43.75 66.28 95.63
N ASP A 61 -42.50 66.28 95.18
CA ASP A 61 -41.36 66.70 95.99
C ASP A 61 -41.37 68.23 96.17
N LEU A 62 -41.78 68.70 97.35
CA LEU A 62 -41.75 70.12 97.72
C LEU A 62 -40.32 70.65 97.89
N GLY A 63 -39.31 69.78 98.03
CA GLY A 63 -37.90 70.19 97.97
C GLY A 63 -37.48 70.64 96.57
N LEU A 64 -38.13 70.10 95.54
CA LEU A 64 -37.95 70.45 94.13
C LEU A 64 -38.91 71.57 93.71
N THR A 65 -40.21 71.35 93.93
CA THR A 65 -41.28 72.26 93.47
C THR A 65 -41.46 73.47 94.39
N GLY A 66 -40.91 73.45 95.60
CA GLY A 66 -41.02 74.51 96.59
C GLY A 66 -42.24 74.33 97.52
N ASP A 67 -42.10 74.83 98.74
CA ASP A 67 -43.16 74.90 99.75
C ASP A 67 -43.50 76.36 100.07
N VAL A 68 -44.71 76.60 100.56
CA VAL A 68 -45.12 77.93 101.02
C VAL A 68 -44.19 78.43 102.14
N THR A 69 -44.13 79.75 102.28
CA THR A 69 -43.35 80.41 103.32
C THR A 69 -44.09 81.61 103.89
N ASP A 70 -43.61 82.14 105.01
CA ASP A 70 -44.15 83.34 105.67
C ASP A 70 -45.63 83.21 106.08
N GLU A 71 -46.04 82.01 106.51
CA GLU A 71 -47.37 81.73 107.06
C GLU A 71 -47.57 82.52 108.34
N ALA A 72 -48.45 83.52 108.27
CA ALA A 72 -48.70 84.43 109.36
C ALA A 72 -50.16 84.84 109.42
N ASP A 73 -50.63 85.05 110.64
CA ASP A 73 -51.89 85.69 110.93
C ASP A 73 -51.75 86.58 112.17
N ASN A 74 -52.66 87.55 112.34
CA ASN A 74 -52.61 88.47 113.46
C ASN A 74 -53.18 87.88 114.76
N CYS A 75 -53.97 86.80 114.68
CA CYS A 75 -54.65 86.18 115.82
C CYS A 75 -54.42 84.66 115.93
N SER A 76 -53.82 84.01 114.93
CA SER A 76 -53.55 82.57 114.90
C SER A 76 -52.05 82.25 114.88
N THR A 77 -51.66 81.08 115.40
CA THR A 77 -50.26 80.62 115.44
C THR A 77 -50.16 79.14 115.08
N GLY A 78 -49.05 78.72 114.47
CA GLY A 78 -48.87 77.32 114.05
C GLY A 78 -49.70 76.95 112.83
N LEU A 79 -49.90 77.92 111.94
CA LEU A 79 -50.59 77.74 110.67
C LEU A 79 -49.74 76.88 109.74
N GLU A 80 -50.42 76.05 108.95
CA GLU A 80 -49.82 75.15 107.97
C GLU A 80 -50.71 75.19 106.72
N ALA A 81 -50.13 75.45 105.55
CA ALA A 81 -50.90 75.43 104.32
C ALA A 81 -51.13 73.98 103.86
N THR A 82 -52.17 73.82 103.05
CA THR A 82 -52.45 72.57 102.34
C THR A 82 -52.59 72.86 100.86
N TYR A 83 -52.39 71.87 99.99
CA TYR A 83 -52.55 72.06 98.55
C TYR A 83 -53.40 70.98 97.90
N THR A 84 -53.95 71.32 96.74
CA THR A 84 -54.57 70.37 95.81
C THR A 84 -54.10 70.65 94.40
N ASP A 85 -53.88 69.58 93.62
CA ASP A 85 -53.38 69.67 92.25
C ASP A 85 -54.48 69.40 91.22
N SER A 86 -54.44 70.16 90.13
CA SER A 86 -55.19 69.89 88.91
C SER A 86 -54.21 69.74 87.75
N VAL A 87 -54.33 68.64 87.01
CA VAL A 87 -53.40 68.28 85.92
C VAL A 87 -54.09 68.48 84.56
N ALA A 88 -53.39 69.10 83.63
CA ALA A 88 -53.75 69.19 82.22
C ALA A 88 -52.66 68.56 81.35
N ASP A 89 -53.03 67.99 80.20
CA ASP A 89 -52.07 67.43 79.24
C ASP A 89 -51.11 68.53 78.72
N GLY A 90 -49.84 68.17 78.54
CA GLY A 90 -48.80 69.03 77.99
C GLY A 90 -48.83 69.11 76.46
N ALA A 91 -47.70 69.48 75.85
CA ALA A 91 -47.62 69.65 74.40
C ALA A 91 -47.33 68.33 73.66
N CYS A 92 -46.64 67.38 74.31
CA CYS A 92 -46.42 66.02 73.83
C CYS A 92 -46.90 64.96 74.83
N ALA A 93 -46.72 63.69 74.48
CA ALA A 93 -47.10 62.58 75.36
C ALA A 93 -46.25 62.61 76.65
N ASN A 94 -46.86 62.28 77.79
CA ASN A 94 -46.24 62.27 79.12
C ASN A 94 -45.76 63.64 79.65
N GLU A 95 -45.91 64.73 78.89
CA GLU A 95 -45.87 66.10 79.42
C GLU A 95 -47.19 66.48 80.11
N SER A 96 -47.11 67.38 81.07
CA SER A 96 -48.30 67.91 81.76
C SER A 96 -48.09 69.30 82.32
N VAL A 97 -49.18 70.01 82.58
CA VAL A 97 -49.18 71.27 83.32
C VAL A 97 -50.03 71.08 84.56
N ILE A 98 -49.38 71.18 85.72
CA ILE A 98 -50.00 71.03 87.03
C ILE A 98 -50.24 72.41 87.62
N THR A 99 -51.50 72.73 87.91
CA THR A 99 -51.87 73.90 88.72
C THR A 99 -52.08 73.45 90.15
N ARG A 100 -51.17 73.86 91.05
CA ARG A 100 -51.20 73.58 92.48
C ARG A 100 -51.82 74.75 93.23
N THR A 101 -52.99 74.54 93.83
CA THR A 101 -53.68 75.57 94.62
C THR A 101 -53.38 75.39 96.10
N TRP A 102 -52.62 76.31 96.68
CA TRP A 102 -52.32 76.39 98.10
C TRP A 102 -53.45 77.07 98.87
N THR A 103 -53.80 76.54 100.03
CA THR A 103 -54.87 77.01 100.91
C THR A 103 -54.37 77.10 102.35
N LEU A 104 -54.42 78.30 102.92
CA LEU A 104 -54.14 78.57 104.33
C LEU A 104 -55.42 79.02 105.03
N VAL A 105 -55.76 78.35 106.13
CA VAL A 105 -56.97 78.63 106.94
C VAL A 105 -56.54 78.95 108.35
N ASP A 106 -57.03 80.05 108.91
CA ASP A 106 -56.76 80.43 110.31
C ASP A 106 -57.65 79.67 111.32
N ASP A 107 -57.42 79.87 112.62
CA ASP A 107 -58.16 79.18 113.69
C ASP A 107 -59.67 79.55 113.72
N CYS A 108 -60.04 80.64 113.05
CA CYS A 108 -61.39 81.18 112.96
C CYS A 108 -62.09 80.85 111.63
N GLY A 109 -61.39 80.19 110.71
CA GLY A 109 -61.90 79.75 109.42
C GLY A 109 -61.81 80.79 108.30
N ASN A 110 -61.09 81.90 108.47
CA ASN A 110 -60.79 82.78 107.33
C ASN A 110 -59.70 82.12 106.45
N THR A 111 -59.81 82.28 105.13
CA THR A 111 -59.02 81.52 104.16
C THR A 111 -58.33 82.45 103.16
N THR A 112 -57.08 82.12 102.82
CA THR A 112 -56.36 82.66 101.66
C THR A 112 -55.94 81.52 100.74
N THR A 113 -56.06 81.72 99.43
CA THR A 113 -55.62 80.76 98.40
C THR A 113 -54.74 81.42 97.35
N ALA A 114 -53.75 80.69 96.84
CA ALA A 114 -52.87 81.12 95.75
C ALA A 114 -52.40 79.92 94.92
N ASP A 115 -52.16 80.14 93.62
CA ASP A 115 -51.78 79.09 92.69
C ASP A 115 -50.28 79.14 92.36
N GLN A 116 -49.72 77.96 92.12
CA GLN A 116 -48.41 77.72 91.52
C GLN A 116 -48.59 76.86 90.27
N THR A 117 -47.85 77.14 89.21
CA THR A 117 -47.81 76.32 87.99
C THR A 117 -46.52 75.50 87.95
N ILE A 118 -46.65 74.18 87.82
CA ILE A 118 -45.55 73.25 87.57
C ILE A 118 -45.73 72.71 86.15
N THR A 119 -44.75 72.96 85.27
CA THR A 119 -44.75 72.47 83.89
C THR A 119 -43.83 71.27 83.78
N VAL A 120 -44.37 70.11 83.42
CA VAL A 120 -43.60 68.91 83.13
C VAL A 120 -43.33 68.88 81.63
N VAL A 121 -42.05 68.90 81.25
CA VAL A 121 -41.58 68.88 79.86
C VAL A 121 -40.69 67.67 79.61
N ASP A 122 -40.55 67.28 78.35
CA ASP A 122 -39.50 66.37 77.92
C ASP A 122 -38.51 67.12 77.02
N THR A 123 -37.30 67.37 77.53
CA THR A 123 -36.22 67.98 76.75
C THR A 123 -35.02 67.06 76.55
N THR A 124 -35.12 65.83 77.02
CA THR A 124 -34.01 64.88 77.07
C THR A 124 -34.08 64.00 75.84
N ALA A 125 -32.98 63.90 75.07
CA ALA A 125 -32.95 63.00 73.93
C ALA A 125 -32.81 61.54 74.39
N PRO A 126 -33.43 60.59 73.66
CA PRO A 126 -33.35 59.17 74.01
C PRO A 126 -31.92 58.64 73.81
N THR A 127 -31.63 57.47 74.38
CA THR A 127 -30.32 56.81 74.31
C THR A 127 -30.45 55.39 73.77
N PHE A 128 -29.40 54.91 73.09
CA PHE A 128 -29.24 53.53 72.64
C PHE A 128 -27.76 53.21 72.43
N THR A 129 -27.45 51.92 72.33
CA THR A 129 -26.13 51.38 71.98
C THR A 129 -26.17 50.91 70.51
N VAL A 130 -25.27 51.46 69.68
CA VAL A 130 -25.11 51.03 68.28
C VAL A 130 -24.32 49.71 68.22
N PRO A 131 -24.62 48.80 67.27
CA PRO A 131 -23.80 47.61 67.05
C PRO A 131 -22.35 47.95 66.69
N GLU A 132 -21.43 47.00 66.90
CA GLU A 132 -20.05 47.13 66.42
C GLU A 132 -19.99 47.11 64.88
N ASP A 133 -18.92 47.71 64.33
CA ASP A 133 -18.62 47.60 62.91
C ASP A 133 -18.37 46.13 62.53
N VAL A 134 -18.82 45.73 61.34
CA VAL A 134 -18.78 44.33 60.90
C VAL A 134 -18.25 44.23 59.48
N THR A 135 -17.66 43.07 59.16
CA THR A 135 -17.25 42.70 57.80
C THR A 135 -18.00 41.45 57.40
N ILE A 136 -18.62 41.48 56.22
CA ILE A 136 -19.44 40.38 55.67
C ILE A 136 -18.99 40.07 54.24
N GLU A 137 -19.31 38.87 53.78
CA GLU A 137 -19.05 38.49 52.39
C GLU A 137 -20.09 39.11 51.45
N CYS A 138 -19.74 39.34 50.19
CA CYS A 138 -20.63 40.05 49.26
C CYS A 138 -21.91 39.29 48.86
N ASN A 139 -21.96 37.98 49.10
CA ASN A 139 -23.14 37.16 48.91
C ASN A 139 -24.06 37.10 50.14
N GLU A 140 -23.65 37.70 51.25
CA GLU A 140 -24.47 37.81 52.45
C GLU A 140 -25.40 39.02 52.37
N ASN A 141 -26.56 38.92 53.03
CA ASN A 141 -27.57 39.98 53.00
C ASN A 141 -27.26 41.04 54.04
N GLU A 142 -26.87 42.23 53.61
CA GLU A 142 -26.55 43.40 54.43
C GLU A 142 -27.75 43.96 55.23
N THR A 143 -28.97 43.53 54.92
CA THR A 143 -30.18 43.92 55.65
C THR A 143 -30.55 42.94 56.77
N ASP A 144 -29.84 41.82 56.89
CA ASP A 144 -30.04 40.86 57.98
C ASP A 144 -29.38 41.37 59.26
N LEU A 145 -30.18 41.89 60.19
CA LEU A 145 -29.71 42.36 61.49
C LEU A 145 -29.18 41.22 62.38
N GLY A 146 -29.49 39.95 62.07
CA GLY A 146 -28.83 38.81 62.71
C GLY A 146 -27.35 38.68 62.35
N LEU A 147 -26.96 39.21 61.19
CA LEU A 147 -25.58 39.27 60.70
C LEU A 147 -24.93 40.61 61.04
N THR A 148 -25.62 41.72 60.74
CA THR A 148 -25.06 43.07 60.92
C THR A 148 -25.22 43.62 62.34
N GLY A 149 -26.00 42.98 63.20
CA GLY A 149 -26.38 43.49 64.51
C GLY A 149 -27.55 44.48 64.46
N ASP A 150 -28.22 44.62 65.60
CA ASP A 150 -29.32 45.54 65.87
C ASP A 150 -29.00 46.38 67.11
N VAL A 151 -29.57 47.58 67.20
CA VAL A 151 -29.36 48.45 68.37
C VAL A 151 -29.86 47.79 69.64
N THR A 152 -29.30 48.21 70.78
CA THR A 152 -29.74 47.74 72.10
C THR A 152 -29.86 48.88 73.08
N ASP A 153 -30.49 48.61 74.22
CA ASP A 153 -30.60 49.54 75.36
C ASP A 153 -31.32 50.85 75.01
N GLU A 154 -32.33 50.77 74.15
CA GLU A 154 -33.22 51.88 73.79
C GLU A 154 -34.00 52.34 75.02
N ALA A 155 -33.66 53.54 75.49
CA ALA A 155 -34.19 54.07 76.73
C ALA A 155 -34.33 55.58 76.67
N ASP A 156 -35.35 56.07 77.36
CA ASP A 156 -35.61 57.48 77.56
C ASP A 156 -36.23 57.69 78.95
N ASN A 157 -36.12 58.91 79.48
CA ASN A 157 -36.66 59.24 80.78
C ASN A 157 -38.19 59.48 80.74
N CYS A 158 -38.74 59.87 79.58
CA CYS A 158 -40.15 60.26 79.38
C CYS A 158 -40.93 59.36 78.43
N SER A 159 -40.26 58.53 77.64
CA SER A 159 -40.87 57.71 76.60
C SER A 159 -40.64 56.21 76.83
N THR A 160 -41.56 55.38 76.33
CA THR A 160 -41.47 53.92 76.43
C THR A 160 -41.84 53.27 75.10
N GLY A 161 -41.34 52.05 74.85
CA GLY A 161 -41.62 51.35 73.59
C GLY A 161 -40.94 51.99 72.38
N LEU A 162 -39.77 52.60 72.61
CA LEU A 162 -38.93 53.18 71.57
C LEU A 162 -38.36 52.09 70.66
N GLU A 163 -38.22 52.43 69.39
CA GLU A 163 -37.69 51.56 68.35
C GLU A 163 -36.82 52.42 67.43
N ALA A 164 -35.57 52.01 67.21
CA ALA A 164 -34.69 52.75 66.31
C ALA A 164 -35.05 52.44 64.85
N THR A 165 -34.72 53.39 63.98
CA THR A 165 -34.78 53.21 62.53
C THR A 165 -33.40 53.44 61.94
N PHE A 166 -33.13 52.92 60.75
CA PHE A 166 -31.84 53.14 60.09
C PHE A 166 -31.99 53.57 58.63
N SER A 167 -30.95 54.23 58.13
CA SER A 167 -30.78 54.53 56.71
C SER A 167 -29.35 54.29 56.27
N ASP A 168 -29.18 53.76 55.06
CA ASP A 168 -27.89 53.33 54.55
C ASP A 168 -27.37 54.27 53.45
N THR A 169 -26.06 54.51 53.48
CA THR A 169 -25.32 55.12 52.38
C THR A 169 -24.18 54.21 51.95
N ILE A 170 -24.00 54.05 50.64
CA ILE A 170 -23.07 53.06 50.06
C ILE A 170 -21.95 53.78 49.33
N VAL A 171 -20.72 53.34 49.56
CA VAL A 171 -19.51 53.75 48.83
C VAL A 171 -18.83 52.50 48.28
N ASN A 172 -18.52 52.48 46.99
CA ASN A 172 -17.81 51.35 46.38
C ASN A 172 -16.43 51.15 47.03
N GLY A 173 -16.05 49.88 47.17
CA GLY A 173 -14.77 49.44 47.68
C GLY A 173 -13.67 49.50 46.63
N GLU A 174 -12.55 48.81 46.91
CA GLU A 174 -11.40 48.76 46.00
C GLU A 174 -11.60 47.76 44.86
N CYS A 175 -12.31 46.66 45.13
CA CYS A 175 -12.68 45.66 44.14
C CYS A 175 -14.10 45.88 43.57
N LEU A 176 -14.38 45.25 42.42
CA LEU A 176 -15.72 45.08 41.88
C LEU A 176 -16.60 44.30 42.89
N ASN A 177 -17.83 44.75 43.11
CA ASN A 177 -18.80 44.17 44.07
C ASN A 177 -18.42 44.27 45.56
N GLU A 178 -17.26 44.82 45.91
CA GLU A 178 -16.97 45.29 47.26
C GLU A 178 -17.52 46.70 47.50
N TYR A 179 -18.00 46.96 48.71
CA TYR A 179 -18.50 48.28 49.11
C TYR A 179 -18.57 48.42 50.62
N ILE A 180 -18.60 49.67 51.08
CA ILE A 180 -18.77 50.04 52.49
C ILE A 180 -20.13 50.69 52.63
N ILE A 181 -20.93 50.19 53.57
CA ILE A 181 -22.19 50.78 53.99
C ILE A 181 -21.93 51.56 55.28
N THR A 182 -22.28 52.85 55.29
CA THR A 182 -22.45 53.62 56.52
C THR A 182 -23.94 53.63 56.85
N ARG A 183 -24.31 52.89 57.90
CA ARG A 183 -25.68 52.77 58.41
C ARG A 183 -25.87 53.76 59.56
N THR A 184 -26.74 54.75 59.36
CA THR A 184 -27.08 55.74 60.40
C THR A 184 -28.35 55.31 61.13
N TRP A 185 -28.22 54.96 62.40
CA TRP A 185 -29.31 54.66 63.31
C TRP A 185 -29.88 55.96 63.88
N THR A 186 -31.21 56.03 63.99
CA THR A 186 -31.97 57.17 64.49
C THR A 186 -33.03 56.68 65.48
N LEU A 187 -32.96 57.18 66.71
CA LEU A 187 -33.97 56.97 67.76
C LEU A 187 -34.66 58.29 68.07
N VAL A 188 -35.99 58.31 68.03
CA VAL A 188 -36.82 59.50 68.29
C VAL A 188 -37.80 59.15 69.40
N ASP A 189 -37.89 60.01 70.42
CA ASP A 189 -38.84 59.85 71.52
C ASP A 189 -40.26 60.36 71.15
N ASP A 190 -41.22 60.25 72.08
CA ASP A 190 -42.61 60.65 71.83
C ASP A 190 -42.78 62.18 71.66
N CYS A 191 -41.79 62.96 72.11
CA CYS A 191 -41.76 64.42 72.08
C CYS A 191 -40.93 64.99 70.92
N GLY A 192 -40.26 64.12 70.16
CA GLY A 192 -39.48 64.43 68.98
C GLY A 192 -38.01 64.74 69.24
N ASN A 193 -37.48 64.56 70.45
CA ASN A 193 -36.04 64.64 70.65
C ASN A 193 -35.38 63.40 70.01
N THR A 194 -34.18 63.59 69.48
CA THR A 194 -33.56 62.63 68.55
C THR A 194 -32.10 62.38 68.88
N THR A 195 -31.69 61.11 68.82
CA THR A 195 -30.29 60.66 68.87
C THR A 195 -29.95 59.87 67.62
N THR A 196 -28.76 60.11 67.06
CA THR A 196 -28.24 59.40 65.88
C THR A 196 -26.83 58.86 66.13
N ALA A 197 -26.54 57.68 65.59
CA ALA A 197 -25.20 57.08 65.62
C ALA A 197 -24.96 56.25 64.35
N ASP A 198 -23.69 56.16 63.92
CA ASP A 198 -23.32 55.43 62.71
C ASP A 198 -22.67 54.07 63.04
N GLN A 199 -22.92 53.11 62.17
CA GLN A 199 -22.25 51.81 62.09
C GLN A 199 -21.64 51.65 60.70
N THR A 200 -20.46 51.05 60.62
CA THR A 200 -19.80 50.68 59.37
C THR A 200 -19.95 49.18 59.09
N ILE A 201 -20.52 48.83 57.94
CA ILE A 201 -20.56 47.46 57.42
C ILE A 201 -19.66 47.41 56.19
N THR A 202 -18.62 46.58 56.25
CA THR A 202 -17.66 46.40 55.15
C THR A 202 -18.02 45.12 54.40
N VAL A 203 -18.33 45.24 53.11
CA VAL A 203 -18.61 44.11 52.24
C VAL A 203 -17.37 43.82 51.41
N VAL A 204 -16.76 42.66 51.63
CA VAL A 204 -15.52 42.22 50.99
C VAL A 204 -15.71 40.86 50.31
N ASP A 205 -14.83 40.55 49.38
CA ASP A 205 -14.68 39.20 48.84
C ASP A 205 -13.36 38.59 49.32
N THR A 206 -13.46 37.62 50.24
CA THR A 206 -12.27 36.87 50.71
C THR A 206 -12.27 35.42 50.26
N THR A 207 -13.27 35.02 49.49
CA THR A 207 -13.48 33.63 49.10
C THR A 207 -12.80 33.38 47.77
N ALA A 208 -11.94 32.36 47.69
CA ALA A 208 -11.32 32.00 46.43
C ALA A 208 -12.32 31.29 45.50
N PRO A 209 -12.22 31.50 44.17
CA PRO A 209 -13.13 30.87 43.21
C PRO A 209 -12.88 29.36 43.14
N THR A 210 -13.84 28.63 42.59
CA THR A 210 -13.78 27.16 42.44
C THR A 210 -13.98 26.73 40.99
N PHE A 211 -13.39 25.60 40.62
CA PHE A 211 -13.58 24.94 39.33
C PHE A 211 -13.21 23.46 39.42
N THR A 212 -13.64 22.68 38.43
CA THR A 212 -13.29 21.28 38.23
C THR A 212 -12.22 21.17 37.14
N VAL A 213 -11.08 20.56 37.46
CA VAL A 213 -10.02 20.27 36.49
C VAL A 213 -10.35 19.00 35.68
N PRO A 214 -10.03 18.94 34.37
CA PRO A 214 -10.16 17.71 33.60
C PRO A 214 -9.34 16.55 34.19
N GLU A 215 -9.76 15.31 33.90
CA GLU A 215 -8.97 14.13 34.24
C GLU A 215 -7.63 14.11 33.50
N SER A 216 -6.66 13.38 34.07
CA SER A 216 -5.40 13.12 33.37
C SER A 216 -5.63 12.27 32.13
N ILE A 217 -4.88 12.54 31.06
CA ILE A 217 -5.07 11.89 29.77
C ILE A 217 -3.74 11.45 29.17
N THR A 218 -3.78 10.40 28.35
CA THR A 218 -2.67 9.94 27.52
C THR A 218 -3.03 10.14 26.05
N ILE A 219 -2.16 10.77 25.28
CA ILE A 219 -2.33 11.04 23.85
C ILE A 219 -1.10 10.55 23.07
N GLU A 220 -1.29 10.27 21.78
CA GLU A 220 -0.17 10.02 20.86
C GLU A 220 0.58 11.32 20.58
N CYS A 221 1.87 11.24 20.26
CA CYS A 221 2.70 12.42 20.09
C CYS A 221 2.49 13.18 18.76
N ASP A 222 1.69 12.61 17.85
CA ASP A 222 1.21 13.31 16.66
C ASP A 222 -0.07 14.14 16.91
N GLN A 223 -0.63 14.05 18.12
CA GLN A 223 -1.78 14.84 18.55
C GLN A 223 -1.36 16.15 19.21
N ASP A 224 -2.20 17.16 19.04
CA ASP A 224 -1.95 18.51 19.57
C ASP A 224 -2.32 18.59 21.06
N GLU A 225 -1.31 18.73 21.92
CA GLU A 225 -1.44 18.84 23.37
C GLU A 225 -2.12 20.15 23.84
N VAL A 226 -2.25 21.16 22.98
CA VAL A 226 -2.94 22.42 23.32
C VAL A 226 -4.40 22.42 22.86
N ASP A 227 -4.88 21.41 22.14
CA ASP A 227 -6.30 21.29 21.78
C ASP A 227 -7.11 20.88 23.02
N LEU A 228 -7.88 21.83 23.56
CA LEU A 228 -8.75 21.60 24.72
C LEU A 228 -9.96 20.71 24.39
N ASN A 229 -10.31 20.49 23.12
CA ASN A 229 -11.33 19.48 22.78
C ASN A 229 -10.80 18.06 22.97
N LEU A 230 -9.48 17.88 22.87
CA LEU A 230 -8.80 16.61 23.09
C LEU A 230 -8.40 16.47 24.56
N THR A 231 -7.72 17.47 25.11
CA THR A 231 -7.15 17.43 26.47
C THR A 231 -8.14 17.82 27.56
N GLY A 232 -9.28 18.41 27.21
CA GLY A 232 -10.29 18.90 28.15
C GLY A 232 -10.05 20.35 28.58
N ASP A 233 -11.13 21.06 28.86
CA ASP A 233 -11.13 22.38 29.49
C ASP A 233 -11.75 22.27 30.89
N VAL A 234 -11.42 23.20 31.78
CA VAL A 234 -12.04 23.25 33.11
C VAL A 234 -13.56 23.44 33.01
N THR A 235 -14.27 23.03 34.05
CA THR A 235 -15.72 23.23 34.15
C THR A 235 -16.12 23.75 35.53
N ASP A 236 -17.38 24.18 35.63
CA ASP A 236 -17.98 24.62 36.90
C ASP A 236 -17.24 25.78 37.57
N GLU A 237 -16.69 26.69 36.76
CA GLU A 237 -16.08 27.93 37.23
C GLU A 237 -17.12 28.79 37.95
N ALA A 238 -16.95 28.95 39.24
CA ALA A 238 -17.92 29.61 40.10
C ALA A 238 -17.25 30.30 41.28
N ASP A 239 -17.85 31.41 41.68
CA ASP A 239 -17.49 32.16 42.87
C ASP A 239 -18.75 32.78 43.49
N ASN A 240 -18.69 33.14 44.78
CA ASN A 240 -19.81 33.76 45.47
C ASN A 240 -19.97 35.25 45.14
N CYS A 241 -18.90 35.91 44.67
CA CYS A 241 -18.81 37.35 44.52
C CYS A 241 -18.46 37.83 43.11
N SER A 242 -17.97 36.93 42.27
CA SER A 242 -17.58 37.20 40.89
C SER A 242 -18.42 36.41 39.88
N ILE A 243 -18.57 36.97 38.69
CA ILE A 243 -19.28 36.36 37.56
C ILE A 243 -18.39 36.35 36.31
N ASP A 244 -18.78 35.60 35.28
CA ASP A 244 -18.07 35.54 34.00
C ASP A 244 -16.58 35.16 34.14
N LEU A 245 -16.29 34.28 35.10
CA LEU A 245 -14.95 33.78 35.38
C LEU A 245 -14.42 32.92 34.23
N GLN A 246 -13.11 33.00 34.00
CA GLN A 246 -12.42 32.20 33.00
C GLN A 246 -11.06 31.76 33.55
N ALA A 247 -10.82 30.44 33.55
CA ALA A 247 -9.52 29.92 33.95
C ALA A 247 -8.48 30.16 32.85
N THR A 248 -7.23 30.23 33.28
CA THR A 248 -6.05 30.24 32.41
C THR A 248 -5.15 29.08 32.80
N PHE A 249 -4.23 28.67 31.93
CA PHE A 249 -3.28 27.61 32.27
C PHE A 249 -1.85 27.94 31.85
N THR A 250 -0.91 27.29 32.51
CA THR A 250 0.51 27.27 32.13
C THR A 250 1.03 25.84 32.15
N ASP A 251 1.83 25.50 31.15
CA ASP A 251 2.37 24.15 30.99
C ASP A 251 3.83 24.08 31.44
N SER A 252 4.16 22.98 32.12
CA SER A 252 5.54 22.57 32.39
C SER A 252 5.78 21.18 31.82
N ILE A 253 6.92 21.00 31.14
CA ILE A 253 7.22 19.80 30.37
C ILE A 253 8.37 19.06 31.06
N ALA A 254 8.19 17.76 31.25
CA ALA A 254 9.24 16.82 31.63
C ALA A 254 9.42 15.77 30.52
N GLU A 255 10.64 15.31 30.33
CA GLU A 255 10.94 14.20 29.42
C GLU A 255 10.27 12.91 29.91
N GLY A 256 9.74 12.11 28.99
CA GLY A 256 9.17 10.78 29.23
C GLY A 256 10.24 9.70 29.37
N GLU A 257 9.82 8.43 29.24
CA GLU A 257 10.75 7.30 29.34
C GLU A 257 11.49 7.05 28.02
N CYS A 258 10.83 7.33 26.90
CA CYS A 258 11.39 7.22 25.55
C CYS A 258 11.69 8.60 24.94
N ALA A 259 12.51 8.63 23.89
CA ALA A 259 12.79 9.86 23.15
C ALA A 259 11.54 10.32 22.38
N ASN A 260 11.15 11.59 22.54
CA ASN A 260 9.92 12.23 22.04
C ASN A 260 8.65 11.98 22.87
N GLU A 261 8.72 11.16 23.93
CA GLU A 261 7.67 11.16 24.96
C GLU A 261 7.87 12.33 25.91
N ILE A 262 6.77 12.94 26.31
CA ILE A 262 6.78 14.03 27.28
C ILE A 262 5.63 13.90 28.27
N ILE A 263 5.85 14.35 29.49
CA ILE A 263 4.83 14.51 30.51
C ILE A 263 4.61 15.99 30.71
N ILE A 264 3.42 16.47 30.38
CA ILE A 264 3.00 17.85 30.56
C ILE A 264 2.21 17.94 31.87
N THR A 265 2.70 18.74 32.81
CA THR A 265 1.92 19.18 33.96
C THR A 265 1.33 20.55 33.64
N ARG A 266 0.02 20.58 33.37
CA ARG A 266 -0.76 21.77 33.07
C ARG A 266 -1.38 22.31 34.36
N THR A 267 -0.92 23.47 34.81
CA THR A 267 -1.45 24.15 36.01
C THR A 267 -2.52 25.14 35.59
N TRP A 268 -3.77 24.84 35.93
CA TRP A 268 -4.92 25.72 35.76
C TRP A 268 -4.99 26.73 36.91
N THR A 269 -5.30 27.98 36.59
CA THR A 269 -5.44 29.10 37.52
C THR A 269 -6.74 29.83 37.23
N LEU A 270 -7.61 29.89 38.22
CA LEU A 270 -8.82 30.72 38.21
C LEU A 270 -8.65 31.86 39.22
N VAL A 271 -8.86 33.09 38.78
CA VAL A 271 -8.75 34.31 39.60
C VAL A 271 -10.09 35.04 39.51
N ASP A 272 -10.62 35.46 40.65
CA ASP A 272 -11.84 36.25 40.73
C ASP A 272 -11.58 37.75 40.48
N ASP A 273 -12.63 38.57 40.54
CA ASP A 273 -12.51 40.01 40.28
C ASP A 273 -11.71 40.76 41.37
N CYS A 274 -11.58 40.16 42.55
CA CYS A 274 -10.87 40.70 43.72
C CYS A 274 -9.45 40.18 43.89
N GLY A 275 -9.03 39.26 43.02
CA GLY A 275 -7.70 38.69 42.98
C GLY A 275 -7.50 37.48 43.90
N ASN A 276 -8.55 36.93 44.52
CA ASN A 276 -8.42 35.62 45.15
C ASN A 276 -8.32 34.55 44.05
N SER A 277 -7.56 33.49 44.31
CA SER A 277 -7.18 32.55 43.26
C SER A 277 -7.13 31.11 43.75
N THR A 278 -7.54 30.20 42.86
CA THR A 278 -7.40 28.75 43.03
C THR A 278 -6.59 28.17 41.89
N THR A 279 -5.73 27.19 42.20
CA THR A 279 -4.90 26.49 41.22
C THR A 279 -5.06 24.97 41.35
N ALA A 280 -5.07 24.26 40.22
CA ALA A 280 -5.11 22.81 40.17
C ALA A 280 -4.35 22.27 38.96
N ASP A 281 -3.73 21.09 39.10
CA ASP A 281 -2.91 20.49 38.05
C ASP A 281 -3.66 19.39 37.30
N GLN A 282 -3.42 19.33 36.00
CA GLN A 282 -3.77 18.24 35.10
C GLN A 282 -2.48 17.62 34.54
N THR A 283 -2.42 16.30 34.46
CA THR A 283 -1.32 15.58 33.81
C THR A 283 -1.74 15.11 32.41
N ILE A 284 -0.99 15.51 31.39
CA ILE A 284 -1.11 15.01 30.01
C ILE A 284 0.15 14.21 29.70
N THR A 285 -0.01 12.94 29.36
CA THR A 285 1.11 12.05 29.01
C THR A 285 1.11 11.87 27.51
N VAL A 286 2.18 12.31 26.85
CA VAL A 286 2.37 12.13 25.42
C VAL A 286 3.26 10.91 25.22
N VAL A 287 2.73 9.88 24.58
CA VAL A 287 3.39 8.59 24.34
C VAL A 287 3.49 8.32 22.84
N ASP A 288 4.42 7.46 22.47
CA ASP A 288 4.44 6.86 21.13
C ASP A 288 4.20 5.35 21.26
N THR A 289 3.00 4.93 20.86
CA THR A 289 2.62 3.50 20.86
C THR A 289 2.47 2.92 19.46
N THR A 290 2.77 3.71 18.43
CA THR A 290 2.51 3.36 17.05
C THR A 290 3.79 2.84 16.41
N ALA A 291 3.72 1.67 15.78
CA ALA A 291 4.89 1.13 15.08
C ALA A 291 5.13 1.86 13.74
N PRO A 292 6.40 2.00 13.31
CA PRO A 292 6.74 2.58 12.01
C PRO A 292 6.04 1.89 10.85
N VAL A 293 5.81 2.63 9.77
CA VAL A 293 5.21 2.11 8.54
C VAL A 293 6.21 2.17 7.40
N PHE A 294 6.42 1.04 6.72
CA PHE A 294 7.22 0.97 5.49
C PHE A 294 6.51 1.68 4.33
N SER A 295 7.29 2.38 3.49
CA SER A 295 6.74 3.11 2.34
C SER A 295 6.26 2.19 1.20
N GLU A 296 7.06 1.17 0.86
CA GLU A 296 6.78 0.19 -0.18
C GLU A 296 7.44 -1.14 0.21
N LEU A 297 6.74 -2.25 0.01
CA LEU A 297 7.19 -3.57 0.44
C LEU A 297 7.44 -4.46 -0.79
N PRO A 298 8.58 -5.18 -0.85
CA PRO A 298 8.85 -6.12 -1.92
C PRO A 298 7.99 -7.39 -1.73
N GLU A 299 7.51 -7.94 -2.84
CA GLU A 299 6.81 -9.23 -2.89
C GLU A 299 7.80 -10.41 -2.95
N ASP A 300 7.33 -11.60 -2.57
CA ASP A 300 8.08 -12.84 -2.76
C ASP A 300 8.33 -13.11 -4.25
N ILE A 301 9.51 -13.64 -4.57
CA ILE A 301 9.93 -13.87 -5.95
C ILE A 301 10.59 -15.24 -6.13
N THR A 302 10.61 -15.69 -7.37
CA THR A 302 11.39 -16.86 -7.80
C THR A 302 12.52 -16.40 -8.69
N ALA A 303 13.73 -16.90 -8.44
CA ALA A 303 14.93 -16.64 -9.25
C ALA A 303 15.50 -17.95 -9.78
N GLU A 304 16.27 -17.87 -10.86
CA GLU A 304 16.94 -19.01 -11.46
C GLU A 304 18.46 -18.85 -11.25
N CYS A 305 19.08 -19.83 -10.60
CA CYS A 305 20.52 -19.83 -10.32
C CYS A 305 21.02 -18.51 -9.71
N ASP A 306 21.97 -17.85 -10.39
CA ASP A 306 22.61 -16.60 -10.01
C ASP A 306 21.80 -15.33 -10.36
N ASP A 307 20.65 -15.43 -11.03
CA ASP A 307 19.80 -14.27 -11.39
C ASP A 307 18.96 -13.78 -10.19
N ILE A 308 19.62 -13.62 -9.05
CA ILE A 308 19.03 -13.16 -7.80
C ILE A 308 19.09 -11.62 -7.78
N PRO A 309 17.95 -10.92 -7.76
CA PRO A 309 17.96 -9.46 -7.70
C PRO A 309 18.49 -8.97 -6.36
N GLU A 310 19.22 -7.84 -6.40
CA GLU A 310 19.71 -7.16 -5.19
C GLU A 310 18.56 -6.82 -4.23
N ALA A 311 18.84 -6.88 -2.92
CA ALA A 311 17.87 -6.49 -1.91
C ALA A 311 17.53 -5.00 -2.02
N VAL A 312 16.24 -4.68 -2.05
CA VAL A 312 15.79 -3.28 -2.01
C VAL A 312 16.15 -2.65 -0.66
N THR A 313 16.52 -1.37 -0.68
CA THR A 313 16.68 -0.59 0.57
C THR A 313 15.32 -0.02 0.95
N LEU A 314 14.78 -0.47 2.09
CA LEU A 314 13.50 0.04 2.58
C LEU A 314 13.68 1.27 3.46
N THR A 315 12.70 2.15 3.41
CA THR A 315 12.53 3.27 4.33
C THR A 315 11.22 3.11 5.09
N ALA A 316 11.22 3.48 6.36
CA ALA A 316 10.02 3.56 7.18
C ALA A 316 9.83 4.98 7.69
N THR A 317 8.57 5.36 7.90
CA THR A 317 8.19 6.62 8.53
C THR A 317 7.37 6.31 9.75
N ASP A 318 7.51 7.14 10.78
CA ASP A 318 6.74 7.05 11.99
C ASP A 318 5.97 8.36 12.24
N ASN A 319 4.83 8.30 12.94
CA ASN A 319 4.05 9.50 13.23
C ASN A 319 4.68 10.34 14.35
N CYS A 320 5.54 9.71 15.16
CA CYS A 320 6.13 10.24 16.37
C CYS A 320 7.64 10.50 16.30
N GLY A 321 8.24 10.27 15.14
CA GLY A 321 9.62 10.65 14.88
C GLY A 321 10.24 9.94 13.68
N ASP A 322 11.54 9.73 13.78
CA ASP A 322 12.30 8.99 12.78
C ASP A 322 12.26 7.49 13.09
N ALA A 323 12.14 6.67 12.05
CA ALA A 323 12.27 5.23 12.13
C ALA A 323 13.60 4.76 11.52
N THR A 324 14.20 3.76 12.14
CA THR A 324 15.42 3.10 11.63
C THR A 324 15.07 1.73 11.07
N VAL A 325 15.66 1.35 9.93
CA VAL A 325 15.41 0.05 9.29
C VAL A 325 16.68 -0.79 9.34
N GLU A 326 16.62 -1.95 9.99
CA GLU A 326 17.66 -2.98 9.98
C GLU A 326 17.30 -4.07 8.97
N PHE A 327 18.30 -4.54 8.21
CA PHE A 327 18.17 -5.58 7.20
C PHE A 327 19.00 -6.81 7.58
N ASN A 328 18.37 -7.98 7.55
CA ASN A 328 19.03 -9.27 7.73
C ASN A 328 18.66 -10.23 6.59
N GLU A 329 19.63 -11.04 6.16
CA GLU A 329 19.45 -12.03 5.10
C GLU A 329 19.98 -13.39 5.56
N GLU A 330 19.16 -14.42 5.42
CA GLU A 330 19.52 -15.80 5.74
C GLU A 330 19.28 -16.70 4.53
N ILE A 331 20.23 -17.59 4.25
CA ILE A 331 20.16 -18.55 3.17
C ILE A 331 19.96 -19.94 3.77
N THR A 332 18.97 -20.67 3.28
CA THR A 332 18.72 -22.06 3.64
C THR A 332 18.79 -22.93 2.38
N ASP A 333 19.59 -23.99 2.43
CA ASP A 333 19.74 -24.93 1.31
C ASP A 333 18.39 -25.56 0.91
N GLY A 334 18.19 -25.72 -0.40
CA GLY A 334 17.02 -26.31 -1.02
C GLY A 334 17.08 -27.83 -1.10
N ALA A 335 16.31 -28.42 -2.03
CA ALA A 335 16.19 -29.88 -2.14
C ALA A 335 17.36 -30.52 -2.92
N CYS A 336 17.94 -29.79 -3.87
CA CYS A 336 19.14 -30.17 -4.63
C CYS A 336 20.24 -29.09 -4.53
N THR A 337 21.44 -29.43 -4.98
CA THR A 337 22.56 -28.48 -5.09
C THR A 337 22.19 -27.36 -6.06
N GLY A 338 22.45 -26.10 -5.69
CA GLY A 338 22.08 -24.94 -6.51
C GLY A 338 20.70 -24.37 -6.20
N GLU A 339 19.79 -25.16 -5.60
CA GLU A 339 18.55 -24.65 -5.02
C GLU A 339 18.76 -24.15 -3.60
N PHE A 340 18.21 -22.99 -3.29
CA PHE A 340 18.17 -22.44 -1.93
C PHE A 340 17.06 -21.41 -1.80
N VAL A 341 16.69 -21.15 -0.55
CA VAL A 341 15.73 -20.10 -0.19
C VAL A 341 16.47 -19.00 0.54
N ILE A 342 16.38 -17.79 0.03
CA ILE A 342 16.84 -16.59 0.72
C ILE A 342 15.65 -15.98 1.46
N THR A 343 15.80 -15.84 2.77
CA THR A 343 14.83 -15.13 3.62
C THR A 343 15.41 -13.76 3.97
N ARG A 344 14.81 -12.71 3.42
CA ARG A 344 15.16 -11.32 3.69
C ARG A 344 14.20 -10.74 4.71
N THR A 345 14.73 -10.19 5.80
CA THR A 345 13.96 -9.59 6.89
C THR A 345 14.34 -8.12 7.04
N TRP A 346 13.36 -7.23 7.00
CA TRP A 346 13.52 -5.82 7.37
C TRP A 346 12.76 -5.56 8.66
N THR A 347 13.44 -5.00 9.65
CA THR A 347 12.84 -4.58 10.93
C THR A 347 12.94 -3.06 11.00
N ALA A 348 11.80 -2.38 10.98
CA ALA A 348 11.71 -0.96 11.24
C ALA A 348 11.42 -0.73 12.73
N THR A 349 12.29 0.01 13.40
CA THR A 349 12.19 0.33 14.83
C THR A 349 12.25 1.86 15.00
N ASP A 350 11.28 2.43 15.71
CA ASP A 350 11.29 3.84 16.11
C ASP A 350 12.20 4.10 17.32
N SER A 351 12.09 5.32 17.87
CA SER A 351 12.85 5.77 19.04
C SER A 351 12.27 5.26 20.38
N CYS A 352 11.04 4.75 20.37
CA CYS A 352 10.29 4.17 21.48
C CYS A 352 10.31 2.64 21.51
N ASN A 353 11.05 2.02 20.58
CA ASN A 353 11.14 0.58 20.37
C ASN A 353 9.84 -0.09 19.89
N ASN A 354 8.90 0.63 19.26
CA ASN A 354 7.84 -0.03 18.51
C ASN A 354 8.39 -0.53 17.17
N GLU A 355 7.96 -1.74 16.76
CA GLU A 355 8.57 -2.46 15.65
C GLU A 355 7.56 -2.91 14.59
N SER A 356 7.96 -2.76 13.33
CA SER A 356 7.31 -3.36 12.17
C SER A 356 8.29 -4.27 11.44
N ILE A 357 7.87 -5.50 11.14
CA ILE A 357 8.71 -6.51 10.49
C ILE A 357 8.11 -6.88 9.14
N HIS A 358 8.93 -6.82 8.09
CA HIS A 358 8.61 -7.36 6.78
C HIS A 358 9.57 -8.50 6.41
N ILE A 359 9.02 -9.55 5.81
CA ILE A 359 9.78 -10.70 5.31
C ILE A 359 9.49 -10.87 3.83
N GLN A 360 10.55 -10.99 3.02
CA GLN A 360 10.50 -11.43 1.63
C GLN A 360 11.18 -12.79 1.50
N ILE A 361 10.54 -13.71 0.80
CA ILE A 361 11.08 -15.00 0.42
C ILE A 361 11.52 -14.95 -1.05
N VAL A 362 12.79 -15.26 -1.31
CA VAL A 362 13.32 -15.49 -2.67
C VAL A 362 13.60 -16.97 -2.80
N SER A 363 12.84 -17.65 -3.66
CA SER A 363 13.03 -19.08 -3.93
C SER A 363 13.87 -19.25 -5.18
N VAL A 364 15.08 -19.80 -5.04
CA VAL A 364 15.99 -20.08 -6.14
C VAL A 364 15.80 -21.52 -6.58
N PHE A 365 15.37 -21.70 -7.83
CA PHE A 365 15.14 -23.01 -8.44
C PHE A 365 16.05 -23.21 -9.64
N ASP A 366 16.46 -24.45 -9.86
CA ASP A 366 17.04 -24.88 -11.13
C ASP A 366 15.94 -25.55 -11.97
N THR A 367 15.56 -24.92 -13.09
CA THR A 367 14.52 -25.45 -13.97
C THR A 367 15.00 -25.70 -15.39
N THR A 368 16.26 -25.42 -15.67
CA THR A 368 16.85 -25.54 -16.99
C THR A 368 17.70 -26.79 -17.05
N ALA A 369 17.60 -27.53 -18.15
CA ALA A 369 18.44 -28.70 -18.36
C ALA A 369 19.77 -28.27 -18.99
N PRO A 370 20.86 -29.05 -18.79
CA PRO A 370 22.17 -28.73 -19.34
C PRO A 370 22.16 -28.55 -20.85
N ASN A 371 22.93 -27.58 -21.34
CA ASN A 371 23.05 -27.29 -22.76
C ASN A 371 24.39 -27.75 -23.36
N VAL A 372 24.39 -28.20 -24.61
CA VAL A 372 25.63 -28.57 -25.33
C VAL A 372 26.50 -27.34 -25.63
N VAL A 373 27.79 -27.46 -25.35
CA VAL A 373 28.80 -26.43 -25.60
C VAL A 373 29.44 -26.66 -26.96
N GLY A 374 29.25 -25.70 -27.87
CA GLY A 374 29.84 -25.72 -29.21
C GLY A 374 28.85 -26.12 -30.30
N GLU A 375 29.37 -26.45 -31.48
CA GLU A 375 28.56 -26.90 -32.60
C GLU A 375 28.35 -28.41 -32.51
N PHE A 376 27.10 -28.84 -32.66
CA PHE A 376 26.68 -30.24 -32.70
C PHE A 376 25.93 -30.47 -34.00
N GLU A 377 26.41 -31.41 -34.81
CA GLU A 377 25.72 -31.84 -36.03
C GLU A 377 24.81 -33.01 -35.67
N ASP A 378 23.50 -32.76 -35.71
CA ASP A 378 22.42 -33.69 -35.39
C ASP A 378 22.10 -34.65 -36.55
N GLU A 379 22.52 -34.33 -37.77
CA GLU A 379 22.39 -35.18 -38.95
C GLU A 379 23.71 -35.30 -39.72
N ILE A 380 24.16 -36.53 -39.98
CA ILE A 380 25.37 -36.81 -40.78
C ILE A 380 25.05 -37.92 -41.79
N THR A 381 25.63 -37.85 -43.00
CA THR A 381 25.56 -38.94 -44.00
C THR A 381 26.96 -39.42 -44.34
N VAL A 382 27.21 -40.72 -44.22
CA VAL A 382 28.53 -41.34 -44.43
C VAL A 382 28.41 -42.64 -45.22
N ALA A 383 29.51 -43.11 -45.80
CA ALA A 383 29.59 -44.45 -46.36
C ALA A 383 29.80 -45.48 -45.23
N CYS A 384 29.39 -46.72 -45.46
CA CYS A 384 29.51 -47.83 -44.50
C CYS A 384 30.96 -48.14 -44.04
N ASP A 385 31.97 -47.67 -44.77
CA ASP A 385 33.39 -47.79 -44.42
C ASP A 385 33.99 -46.55 -43.72
N ASP A 386 33.20 -45.47 -43.54
CA ASP A 386 33.65 -44.18 -42.98
C ASP A 386 32.70 -43.66 -41.88
N ILE A 387 32.20 -44.56 -41.04
CA ILE A 387 31.36 -44.20 -39.89
C ILE A 387 32.24 -43.53 -38.83
N PRO A 388 31.97 -42.26 -38.46
CA PRO A 388 32.78 -41.54 -37.50
C PRO A 388 32.57 -42.11 -36.08
N GLU A 389 33.63 -42.09 -35.27
CA GLU A 389 33.55 -42.32 -33.83
C GLU A 389 32.58 -41.32 -33.18
N ALA A 390 31.96 -41.71 -32.06
CA ALA A 390 31.06 -40.83 -31.32
C ALA A 390 31.81 -39.56 -30.85
N PRO A 391 31.31 -38.35 -31.14
CA PRO A 391 31.94 -37.13 -30.65
C PRO A 391 31.87 -37.06 -29.12
N GLU A 392 32.93 -36.57 -28.48
CA GLU A 392 32.90 -36.18 -27.07
C GLU A 392 32.19 -34.83 -26.94
N LEU A 393 30.94 -34.85 -26.46
CA LEU A 393 30.18 -33.63 -26.19
C LEU A 393 30.49 -33.09 -24.80
N VAL A 394 30.60 -31.76 -24.70
CA VAL A 394 30.72 -31.03 -23.45
C VAL A 394 29.41 -30.32 -23.20
N PHE A 395 28.92 -30.36 -21.98
CA PHE A 395 27.69 -29.70 -21.57
C PHE A 395 27.99 -28.69 -20.47
N GLU A 396 27.24 -27.59 -20.46
CA GLU A 396 27.26 -26.58 -19.42
C GLU A 396 25.85 -26.35 -18.91
N ASP A 397 25.74 -26.06 -17.62
CA ASP A 397 24.49 -25.68 -16.99
C ASP A 397 24.75 -24.45 -16.10
N ALA A 398 23.74 -23.60 -15.97
CA ALA A 398 23.89 -22.35 -15.22
C ALA A 398 23.83 -22.55 -13.70
N CYS A 399 23.16 -23.61 -13.23
CA CYS A 399 22.92 -23.93 -11.83
C CYS A 399 23.79 -25.10 -11.32
N SER A 400 24.26 -25.97 -12.23
CA SER A 400 24.99 -27.19 -11.89
C SER A 400 26.36 -27.29 -12.59
N ASP A 401 27.41 -27.40 -11.78
CA ASP A 401 28.75 -27.78 -12.27
C ASP A 401 28.89 -29.28 -12.52
N ASN A 402 27.94 -30.10 -12.06
CA ASN A 402 28.02 -31.56 -12.12
C ASN A 402 26.90 -32.10 -13.01
N ILE A 403 27.27 -32.48 -14.23
CA ILE A 403 26.33 -32.94 -15.26
C ILE A 403 26.56 -34.43 -15.49
N THR A 404 25.48 -35.21 -15.41
CA THR A 404 25.48 -36.63 -15.73
C THR A 404 25.11 -36.80 -17.20
N VAL A 405 25.96 -37.50 -17.96
CA VAL A 405 25.72 -37.80 -19.38
C VAL A 405 25.58 -39.31 -19.54
N GLU A 406 24.42 -39.76 -20.02
CA GLU A 406 24.18 -41.13 -20.44
C GLU A 406 24.19 -41.18 -21.97
N TYR A 407 24.96 -42.12 -22.53
CA TYR A 407 25.11 -42.30 -23.97
C TYR A 407 24.50 -43.64 -24.39
N GLU A 408 23.58 -43.60 -25.35
CA GLU A 408 23.01 -44.78 -25.98
C GLU A 408 23.22 -44.72 -27.50
N GLU A 409 23.63 -45.83 -28.09
CA GLU A 409 23.75 -45.99 -29.53
C GLU A 409 22.90 -47.17 -29.99
N SER A 410 22.14 -46.96 -31.05
CA SER A 410 21.37 -48.00 -31.71
C SER A 410 21.51 -47.90 -33.23
N SER A 411 21.37 -49.03 -33.93
CA SER A 411 21.45 -49.06 -35.39
C SER A 411 20.26 -49.82 -35.97
N THR A 412 19.75 -49.38 -37.12
CA THR A 412 18.77 -50.13 -37.92
C THR A 412 19.43 -51.12 -38.89
N TYR A 413 20.76 -51.30 -38.81
CA TYR A 413 21.53 -52.23 -39.63
C TYR A 413 20.90 -53.63 -39.63
N ASP A 414 20.57 -54.10 -40.84
CA ASP A 414 20.12 -55.46 -41.10
C ASP A 414 21.18 -56.16 -41.96
N PRO A 415 21.90 -57.18 -41.44
CA PRO A 415 22.95 -57.86 -42.18
C PRO A 415 22.44 -58.59 -43.43
N ASP A 416 21.14 -58.85 -43.54
CA ASP A 416 20.54 -59.51 -44.69
C ASP A 416 20.02 -58.51 -45.75
N SER A 417 20.14 -57.19 -45.51
CA SER A 417 19.65 -56.12 -46.39
C SER A 417 20.79 -55.31 -47.03
N THR A 418 20.57 -54.84 -48.26
CA THR A 418 21.43 -53.89 -48.97
C THR A 418 20.93 -52.45 -48.87
N ASP A 419 19.86 -52.21 -48.10
CA ASP A 419 19.32 -50.87 -47.89
C ASP A 419 20.23 -50.05 -46.97
N ASP A 420 20.32 -48.74 -47.23
CA ASP A 420 20.93 -47.78 -46.31
C ASP A 420 20.31 -47.92 -44.91
N TYR A 421 21.14 -47.76 -43.87
CA TYR A 421 20.71 -47.87 -42.49
C TYR A 421 21.05 -46.62 -41.70
N GLU A 422 20.47 -46.50 -40.52
CA GLU A 422 20.69 -45.36 -39.63
C GLU A 422 21.35 -45.83 -38.34
N ILE A 423 22.32 -45.05 -37.88
CA ILE A 423 22.81 -45.12 -36.51
C ILE A 423 22.24 -43.92 -35.76
N ILE A 424 21.56 -44.17 -34.64
CA ILE A 424 20.99 -43.16 -33.76
C ILE A 424 21.83 -43.15 -32.49
N ARG A 425 22.40 -41.99 -32.17
CA ARG A 425 23.14 -41.71 -30.95
C ARG A 425 22.37 -40.73 -30.10
N ASP A 426 22.04 -41.12 -28.88
CA ASP A 426 21.36 -40.27 -27.91
C ASP A 426 22.30 -39.96 -26.74
N TRP A 427 22.47 -38.68 -26.45
CA TRP A 427 23.07 -38.18 -25.21
C TRP A 427 21.95 -37.64 -24.33
N ILE A 428 21.63 -38.38 -23.27
CA ILE A 428 20.69 -37.95 -22.23
C ILE A 428 21.52 -37.25 -21.15
N VAL A 429 21.36 -35.94 -21.03
CA VAL A 429 22.07 -35.13 -20.06
C VAL A 429 21.14 -34.70 -18.95
N THR A 430 21.60 -34.86 -17.72
CA THR A 430 20.84 -34.59 -16.50
C THR A 430 21.71 -33.80 -15.53
N ASP A 431 21.22 -32.67 -15.03
CA ASP A 431 21.86 -31.94 -13.93
C ASP A 431 21.62 -32.64 -12.56
N GLU A 432 22.11 -32.06 -11.47
CA GLU A 432 21.91 -32.60 -10.11
C GLU A 432 20.48 -32.43 -9.58
N CYS A 433 19.71 -31.49 -10.14
CA CYS A 433 18.32 -31.23 -9.79
C CYS A 433 17.33 -32.12 -10.57
N GLY A 434 17.83 -32.86 -11.56
CA GLY A 434 17.08 -33.82 -12.36
C GLY A 434 16.42 -33.21 -13.59
N ASN A 435 16.78 -31.98 -14.01
CA ASN A 435 16.32 -31.49 -15.31
C ASN A 435 17.11 -32.20 -16.40
N THR A 436 16.39 -32.69 -17.42
CA THR A 436 16.96 -33.54 -18.46
C THR A 436 16.76 -32.98 -19.86
N ALA A 437 17.81 -33.10 -20.68
CA ALA A 437 17.76 -32.84 -22.11
C ALA A 437 18.28 -34.06 -22.87
N VAL A 438 17.79 -34.26 -24.09
CA VAL A 438 18.24 -35.33 -24.97
C VAL A 438 18.75 -34.70 -26.26
N TYR A 439 19.99 -35.00 -26.61
CA TYR A 439 20.60 -34.63 -27.87
C TYR A 439 20.72 -35.88 -28.74
N THR A 440 20.15 -35.84 -29.94
CA THR A 440 20.13 -36.98 -30.86
C THR A 440 20.96 -36.67 -32.09
N GLN A 441 21.90 -37.55 -32.44
CA GLN A 441 22.59 -37.54 -33.72
C GLN A 441 22.11 -38.73 -34.56
N THR A 442 21.62 -38.45 -35.75
CA THR A 442 21.22 -39.45 -36.75
C THR A 442 22.28 -39.53 -37.83
N ILE A 443 22.89 -40.70 -38.00
CA ILE A 443 23.89 -40.97 -39.03
C ILE A 443 23.26 -41.88 -40.07
N THR A 444 22.98 -41.34 -41.26
CA THR A 444 22.57 -42.16 -42.42
C THR A 444 23.81 -42.80 -43.03
N VAL A 445 23.87 -44.12 -42.98
CA VAL A 445 24.97 -44.91 -43.52
C VAL A 445 24.56 -45.49 -44.87
N LEU A 446 25.24 -45.06 -45.92
CA LEU A 446 25.06 -45.56 -47.27
C LEU A 446 25.77 -46.92 -47.41
N GLN A 447 25.04 -47.96 -47.83
CA GLN A 447 25.62 -49.28 -48.12
C GLN A 447 26.54 -49.23 -49.36
N GLY A 448 27.24 -50.34 -49.65
CA GLY A 448 28.42 -50.45 -50.52
C GLY A 448 28.35 -49.83 -51.94
N PRO A 449 29.45 -49.88 -52.72
CA PRO A 449 29.53 -49.19 -54.01
C PRO A 449 28.41 -49.63 -54.96
N ASP A 450 27.92 -48.69 -55.78
CA ASP A 450 26.92 -48.93 -56.82
C ASP A 450 27.51 -49.88 -57.88
N ILE A 451 27.27 -51.19 -57.71
CA ILE A 451 27.68 -52.24 -58.63
C ILE A 451 26.46 -52.60 -59.47
N ASP A 452 26.56 -52.38 -60.79
CA ASP A 452 25.47 -52.61 -61.73
C ASP A 452 25.82 -53.78 -62.66
N GLY A 453 24.93 -54.76 -62.77
CA GLY A 453 25.01 -55.79 -63.79
C GLY A 453 24.34 -55.37 -65.09
N ASN A 454 24.96 -55.73 -66.23
CA ASN A 454 24.47 -55.41 -67.55
C ASN A 454 23.84 -56.63 -68.24
N ASP A 455 22.65 -56.43 -68.80
CA ASP A 455 21.94 -57.47 -69.55
C ASP A 455 22.55 -57.70 -70.95
N ILE A 456 22.66 -58.96 -71.38
CA ILE A 456 23.15 -59.32 -72.72
C ILE A 456 22.33 -60.44 -73.38
N THR A 457 22.35 -60.51 -74.72
CA THR A 457 21.81 -61.63 -75.52
C THR A 457 22.94 -62.28 -76.32
N LEU A 458 23.12 -63.60 -76.19
CA LEU A 458 24.21 -64.36 -76.81
C LEU A 458 23.69 -65.60 -77.57
N CYS A 459 24.39 -66.01 -78.63
CA CYS A 459 24.15 -67.29 -79.29
C CYS A 459 24.84 -68.44 -78.51
N PRO A 460 24.37 -69.71 -78.59
CA PRO A 460 24.93 -70.85 -77.84
C PRO A 460 26.46 -71.04 -77.95
N GLU A 461 27.05 -70.63 -79.07
CA GLU A 461 28.48 -70.77 -79.37
C GLU A 461 29.35 -69.68 -78.70
N GLU A 462 28.74 -68.57 -78.29
CA GLU A 462 29.41 -67.40 -77.70
C GLU A 462 29.54 -67.48 -76.16
N LEU A 463 28.97 -68.53 -75.55
CA LEU A 463 28.99 -68.76 -74.10
C LEU A 463 30.25 -69.49 -73.61
N ILE A 464 31.16 -69.84 -74.51
CA ILE A 464 32.37 -70.59 -74.15
C ILE A 464 33.37 -69.65 -73.47
N ASN A 465 33.63 -69.89 -72.18
CA ASN A 465 34.56 -69.11 -71.34
C ASN A 465 34.16 -67.63 -71.21
N LEU A 466 32.88 -67.36 -70.96
CA LEU A 466 32.39 -66.02 -70.68
C LEU A 466 32.69 -65.67 -69.21
N ASP A 467 33.37 -64.55 -68.96
CA ASP A 467 33.65 -64.05 -67.61
C ASP A 467 32.55 -63.06 -67.18
N LEU A 468 31.86 -63.34 -66.08
CA LEU A 468 30.74 -62.53 -65.58
C LEU A 468 31.18 -61.13 -65.10
N PHE A 469 32.45 -60.95 -64.73
CA PHE A 469 32.98 -59.62 -64.40
C PHE A 469 33.02 -58.67 -65.60
N ASP A 470 33.05 -59.19 -66.84
CA ASP A 470 32.96 -58.35 -68.04
C ASP A 470 31.59 -57.66 -68.18
N PHE A 471 30.58 -58.12 -67.44
CA PHE A 471 29.21 -57.65 -67.48
C PHE A 471 28.80 -56.86 -66.24
N ILE A 472 29.70 -56.71 -65.27
CA ILE A 472 29.50 -55.81 -64.14
C ILE A 472 30.25 -54.51 -64.37
N SER A 473 29.57 -53.40 -64.11
CA SER A 473 30.18 -52.08 -63.95
C SER A 473 30.25 -51.70 -62.48
N GLY A 474 31.29 -50.96 -62.12
CA GLY A 474 31.65 -50.67 -60.74
C GLY A 474 33.10 -51.12 -60.48
N ASN A 475 33.55 -51.02 -59.23
CA ASN A 475 34.81 -51.60 -58.79
C ASN A 475 34.51 -52.79 -57.86
N PRO A 476 33.93 -53.88 -58.38
CA PRO A 476 33.51 -55.02 -57.55
C PRO A 476 34.75 -55.67 -56.92
N ASP A 477 34.61 -56.20 -55.69
CA ASP A 477 35.64 -57.03 -55.10
C ASP A 477 35.83 -58.31 -55.93
N MET A 478 37.07 -58.55 -56.37
CA MET A 478 37.39 -59.75 -57.15
C MET A 478 37.33 -61.03 -56.31
N ASP A 479 37.27 -60.92 -54.98
CA ASP A 479 37.10 -62.04 -54.05
C ASP A 479 35.61 -62.37 -53.76
N GLY A 480 34.66 -61.61 -54.33
CA GLY A 480 33.21 -61.85 -54.21
C GLY A 480 32.70 -63.15 -54.86
N GLN A 481 31.49 -63.57 -54.49
CA GLN A 481 30.91 -64.83 -54.92
C GLN A 481 29.85 -64.64 -56.01
N TRP A 482 29.91 -65.48 -57.04
CA TRP A 482 28.87 -65.59 -58.07
C TRP A 482 27.97 -66.80 -57.81
N ILE A 483 26.66 -66.59 -57.91
CA ILE A 483 25.65 -67.66 -57.82
C ILE A 483 24.68 -67.59 -58.99
N ILE A 484 24.15 -68.74 -59.40
CA ILE A 484 23.03 -68.80 -60.35
C ILE A 484 21.74 -68.60 -59.55
N SER A 485 21.09 -67.47 -59.73
CA SER A 485 19.88 -67.07 -59.00
C SER A 485 18.60 -67.24 -59.84
N GLY A 486 18.74 -67.38 -61.16
CA GLY A 486 17.64 -67.60 -62.10
C GLY A 486 17.02 -69.00 -62.02
N SER A 487 15.80 -69.16 -62.53
CA SER A 487 15.07 -70.44 -62.52
C SER A 487 15.54 -71.46 -63.58
N ASN A 488 16.41 -71.06 -64.50
CA ASN A 488 17.05 -71.94 -65.48
C ASN A 488 18.55 -72.05 -65.16
N ASP A 489 19.03 -73.26 -64.89
CA ASP A 489 20.44 -73.61 -64.67
C ASP A 489 20.92 -74.72 -65.63
N ALA A 490 20.04 -75.20 -66.51
CA ALA A 490 20.30 -76.33 -67.38
C ALA A 490 21.45 -76.05 -68.36
N GLY A 491 22.48 -76.89 -68.31
CA GLY A 491 23.64 -76.85 -69.19
C GLY A 491 24.74 -75.86 -68.82
N ILE A 492 24.61 -75.14 -67.70
CA ILE A 492 25.58 -74.14 -67.23
C ILE A 492 26.20 -74.56 -65.89
N VAL A 493 27.51 -74.38 -65.75
CA VAL A 493 28.25 -74.51 -64.49
C VAL A 493 29.12 -73.28 -64.29
N LEU A 494 29.18 -72.75 -63.07
CA LEU A 494 30.10 -71.66 -62.72
C LEU A 494 31.42 -72.19 -62.18
N ASN A 495 32.53 -71.64 -62.67
CA ASN A 495 33.87 -71.86 -62.14
C ASN A 495 34.47 -70.51 -61.73
N GLY A 496 34.17 -70.08 -60.50
CA GLY A 496 34.38 -68.69 -60.09
C GLY A 496 33.43 -67.76 -60.86
N SER A 497 33.98 -66.75 -61.53
CA SER A 497 33.22 -65.83 -62.39
C SER A 497 33.01 -66.34 -63.82
N VAL A 498 33.61 -67.47 -64.20
CA VAL A 498 33.55 -67.97 -65.59
C VAL A 498 32.38 -68.92 -65.78
N VAL A 499 31.55 -68.65 -66.80
CA VAL A 499 30.47 -69.51 -67.26
C VAL A 499 31.03 -70.62 -68.14
N GLU A 500 30.86 -71.87 -67.70
CA GLU A 500 31.20 -73.07 -68.47
C GLU A 500 29.92 -73.77 -68.97
N VAL A 501 29.90 -74.12 -70.26
CA VAL A 501 28.74 -74.77 -70.90
C VAL A 501 28.98 -76.25 -71.13
N VAL A 502 28.01 -77.08 -70.71
CA VAL A 502 27.97 -78.51 -71.03
C VAL A 502 27.25 -78.70 -72.37
N MET A 503 28.03 -78.83 -73.44
CA MET A 503 27.55 -78.99 -74.82
C MET A 503 26.60 -80.21 -74.94
N GLY A 504 25.31 -79.94 -75.17
CA GLY A 504 24.24 -80.93 -75.33
C GLY A 504 23.04 -80.76 -74.40
N ASP A 505 23.22 -80.05 -73.27
CA ASP A 505 22.17 -79.84 -72.25
C ASP A 505 21.72 -78.36 -72.13
N LEU A 506 22.33 -77.47 -72.92
CA LEU A 506 21.98 -76.05 -72.96
C LEU A 506 20.64 -75.84 -73.65
N VAL A 507 19.76 -75.03 -73.05
CA VAL A 507 18.45 -74.67 -73.59
C VAL A 507 18.35 -73.15 -73.79
N SER A 508 17.63 -72.73 -74.83
CA SER A 508 17.34 -71.30 -75.03
C SER A 508 16.52 -70.76 -73.87
N GLY A 509 16.88 -69.60 -73.33
CA GLY A 509 16.20 -69.00 -72.18
C GLY A 509 17.01 -67.91 -71.49
N THR A 510 16.41 -67.32 -70.47
CA THR A 510 17.05 -66.32 -69.60
C THR A 510 17.75 -67.00 -68.43
N TYR A 511 19.01 -66.63 -68.20
CA TYR A 511 19.85 -67.05 -67.09
C TYR A 511 20.20 -65.81 -66.28
N VAL A 512 20.08 -65.89 -64.95
CA VAL A 512 20.39 -64.77 -64.04
C VAL A 512 21.52 -65.22 -63.12
N PHE A 513 22.57 -64.42 -63.09
CA PHE A 513 23.74 -64.60 -62.25
C PHE A 513 23.81 -63.44 -61.26
N THR A 514 23.82 -63.74 -59.98
CA THR A 514 23.94 -62.72 -58.93
C THR A 514 25.37 -62.74 -58.40
N TYR A 515 25.99 -61.56 -58.38
CA TYR A 515 27.24 -61.29 -57.69
C TYR A 515 26.94 -60.78 -56.28
N ILE A 516 27.60 -61.35 -55.29
CA ILE A 516 27.56 -60.90 -53.89
C ILE A 516 28.99 -60.57 -53.48
N ASP A 517 29.22 -59.33 -53.04
CA ASP A 517 30.52 -58.91 -52.51
C ASP A 517 30.92 -59.75 -51.28
N ALA A 518 32.23 -59.95 -51.09
CA ALA A 518 32.79 -60.67 -49.94
C ALA A 518 32.82 -59.83 -48.65
N ASP A 519 32.62 -58.51 -48.75
CA ASP A 519 32.59 -57.61 -47.59
C ASP A 519 31.27 -57.72 -46.80
N ASP A 520 31.33 -58.36 -45.63
CA ASP A 520 30.22 -58.50 -44.68
C ASP A 520 29.84 -57.17 -43.97
N THR A 521 30.59 -56.08 -44.18
CA THR A 521 30.38 -54.77 -43.52
C THR A 521 29.87 -53.68 -44.47
N CYS A 522 30.12 -53.81 -45.77
CA CYS A 522 29.65 -52.90 -46.83
C CYS A 522 29.08 -53.72 -48.00
N ARG A 523 27.92 -54.36 -47.79
CA ARG A 523 27.40 -55.35 -48.73
C ARG A 523 26.90 -54.69 -50.02
N ALA A 524 27.38 -55.17 -51.15
CA ALA A 524 26.89 -54.83 -52.49
C ALA A 524 26.49 -56.10 -53.27
N GLU A 525 25.41 -56.02 -54.05
CA GLU A 525 24.86 -57.13 -54.84
C GLU A 525 24.47 -56.62 -56.23
N ALA A 526 24.75 -57.43 -57.27
CA ALA A 526 24.42 -57.07 -58.65
C ALA A 526 23.97 -58.28 -59.47
N ASP A 527 22.92 -58.11 -60.28
CA ASP A 527 22.40 -59.15 -61.16
C ASP A 527 22.87 -58.97 -62.61
N VAL A 528 23.49 -59.99 -63.19
CA VAL A 528 23.79 -60.10 -64.63
C VAL A 528 22.80 -61.05 -65.28
N ILE A 529 22.02 -60.54 -66.23
CA ILE A 529 21.02 -61.33 -66.96
C ILE A 529 21.53 -61.65 -68.37
N ILE A 530 21.68 -62.95 -68.67
CA ILE A 530 22.09 -63.44 -69.98
C ILE A 530 20.91 -64.15 -70.66
N ASN A 531 20.52 -63.68 -71.84
CA ASN A 531 19.48 -64.29 -72.67
C ASN A 531 20.10 -65.11 -73.80
N ILE A 532 19.76 -66.39 -73.90
CA ILE A 532 20.26 -67.28 -74.96
C ILE A 532 19.19 -67.46 -76.04
N ASP A 533 19.49 -67.03 -77.27
CA ASP A 533 18.60 -67.12 -78.44
C ASP A 533 19.14 -68.14 -79.47
N ASP A 534 18.31 -69.12 -79.85
CA ASP A 534 18.62 -70.21 -80.80
C ASP A 534 17.75 -70.12 -82.07
N THR A 535 17.36 -68.90 -82.47
CA THR A 535 16.65 -68.65 -83.72
C THR A 535 17.63 -68.30 -84.87
N ASP A 536 17.26 -68.65 -86.12
CA ASP A 536 18.03 -68.62 -87.38
C ASP A 536 18.73 -67.28 -87.78
N ASN A 537 18.86 -66.31 -86.87
CA ASN A 537 19.68 -65.10 -87.02
C ASN A 537 21.14 -65.26 -86.56
N CYS A 538 21.56 -66.44 -86.07
CA CYS A 538 22.95 -66.76 -85.68
C CYS A 538 23.75 -67.48 -86.80
N SER A 539 23.78 -66.96 -88.04
CA SER A 539 24.63 -67.53 -89.12
C SER A 539 25.06 -66.51 -90.19
N GLY A 540 26.22 -65.85 -89.96
CA GLY A 540 26.91 -64.99 -90.93
C GLY A 540 27.97 -65.72 -91.75
N VAL A 541 27.58 -66.67 -92.62
CA VAL A 541 28.50 -67.42 -93.50
C VAL A 541 28.43 -66.91 -94.95
N LEU A 542 29.56 -66.49 -95.52
CA LEU A 542 29.72 -66.04 -96.91
C LEU A 542 29.67 -67.24 -97.89
N CYS A 543 28.95 -67.10 -99.02
CA CYS A 543 28.70 -68.20 -99.96
C CYS A 543 29.78 -68.43 -101.03
N ILE A 544 30.71 -67.48 -101.24
CA ILE A 544 31.94 -67.66 -102.04
C ILE A 544 33.12 -66.91 -101.40
N ASP A 545 34.33 -67.45 -101.53
CA ASP A 545 35.58 -66.87 -101.02
C ASP A 545 36.35 -66.11 -102.12
N GLU A 546 36.94 -64.95 -101.78
CA GLU A 546 37.72 -64.11 -102.70
C GLU A 546 38.89 -64.88 -103.36
N ASP A 547 39.51 -65.82 -102.63
CA ASP A 547 40.66 -66.60 -103.12
C ASP A 547 40.28 -67.63 -104.21
N THR A 548 38.99 -67.86 -104.44
CA THR A 548 38.50 -68.81 -105.45
C THR A 548 38.21 -68.18 -106.81
N ILE A 549 38.32 -66.85 -106.93
CA ILE A 549 37.98 -66.09 -108.13
C ILE A 549 39.22 -65.86 -108.98
N ILE A 550 39.18 -66.29 -110.24
CA ILE A 550 40.23 -66.08 -111.24
C ILE A 550 39.76 -65.01 -112.23
N ILE A 551 40.50 -63.90 -112.28
CA ILE A 551 40.26 -62.79 -113.22
C ILE A 551 41.41 -62.71 -114.22
N SER A 552 41.09 -62.64 -115.51
CA SER A 552 42.07 -62.48 -116.60
C SER A 552 42.97 -61.28 -116.39
N LYS A 553 44.29 -61.51 -116.36
CA LYS A 553 45.29 -60.43 -116.22
C LYS A 553 45.70 -59.80 -117.55
N ALA A 554 45.37 -60.45 -118.68
CA ALA A 554 45.64 -59.92 -120.01
C ALA A 554 44.53 -60.31 -121.00
N VAL A 555 44.28 -59.45 -121.99
CA VAL A 555 43.43 -59.70 -123.16
C VAL A 555 44.24 -59.43 -124.41
N THR A 556 44.40 -60.42 -125.27
CA THR A 556 45.16 -60.34 -126.53
C THR A 556 44.32 -60.88 -127.68
N ALA A 557 43.21 -60.20 -127.99
CA ALA A 557 42.26 -60.60 -129.03
C ALA A 557 42.91 -60.59 -130.43
N ASN A 558 43.58 -61.67 -130.81
CA ASN A 558 44.37 -61.80 -132.02
C ASN A 558 43.93 -62.99 -132.90
N GLY A 559 42.89 -63.72 -132.47
CA GLY A 559 42.31 -64.88 -133.14
C GLY A 559 43.04 -66.20 -132.88
N ASP A 560 43.93 -66.30 -131.89
CA ASP A 560 44.71 -67.51 -131.57
C ASP A 560 44.08 -68.44 -130.53
N GLN A 561 42.88 -68.09 -130.04
CA GLN A 561 42.06 -68.81 -129.05
C GLN A 561 42.50 -68.64 -127.58
N TRP A 562 43.59 -67.93 -127.29
CA TRP A 562 44.08 -67.73 -125.92
C TRP A 562 43.97 -66.26 -125.51
N ASN A 563 43.35 -66.00 -124.35
CA ASN A 563 43.10 -64.65 -123.82
C ASN A 563 42.33 -63.73 -124.80
N GLU A 564 41.38 -64.28 -125.57
CA GLU A 564 40.57 -63.50 -126.51
C GLU A 564 39.61 -62.53 -125.78
N TYR A 565 39.11 -62.94 -124.61
CA TYR A 565 38.17 -62.17 -123.79
C TYR A 565 38.68 -61.98 -122.35
N PHE A 566 38.17 -60.96 -121.67
CA PHE A 566 38.35 -60.78 -120.25
C PHE A 566 37.42 -61.74 -119.51
N GLU A 567 37.99 -62.77 -118.92
CA GLU A 567 37.23 -63.82 -118.26
C GLU A 567 37.35 -63.67 -116.75
N ILE A 568 36.21 -63.83 -116.08
CA ILE A 568 36.08 -63.97 -114.64
C ILE A 568 35.50 -65.37 -114.45
N THR A 569 36.21 -66.21 -113.70
CA THR A 569 35.83 -67.61 -113.47
C THR A 569 36.08 -68.00 -112.01
N VAL A 570 35.48 -69.09 -111.55
CA VAL A 570 35.79 -69.72 -110.26
C VAL A 570 36.69 -70.94 -110.50
N ILE A 571 37.59 -71.24 -109.56
CA ILE A 571 38.39 -72.47 -109.57
C ILE A 571 37.45 -73.68 -109.74
N GLY A 572 37.60 -74.40 -110.86
CA GLY A 572 36.74 -75.55 -111.22
C GLY A 572 35.87 -75.35 -112.47
N GLY A 573 35.81 -74.13 -113.03
CA GLY A 573 35.20 -73.86 -114.34
C GLY A 573 33.66 -73.91 -114.37
N ALA A 574 33.00 -73.83 -113.21
CA ALA A 574 31.54 -73.74 -113.12
C ALA A 574 31.07 -72.28 -113.32
N ASP A 575 29.89 -72.11 -113.92
CA ASP A 575 29.23 -70.83 -114.15
C ASP A 575 28.79 -70.20 -112.81
N PHE A 576 29.02 -68.90 -112.59
CA PHE A 576 28.75 -68.23 -111.31
C PHE A 576 27.28 -68.36 -110.91
N GLN A 577 26.37 -68.32 -111.88
CA GLN A 577 24.92 -68.41 -111.68
C GLN A 577 24.45 -69.80 -111.21
N ALA A 578 25.28 -70.84 -111.33
CA ALA A 578 24.94 -72.21 -110.93
C ALA A 578 25.43 -72.58 -109.51
N VAL A 579 26.30 -71.76 -108.91
CA VAL A 579 26.89 -71.99 -107.59
C VAL A 579 26.21 -71.11 -106.53
N CYS A 580 25.88 -69.86 -106.89
CA CYS A 580 25.14 -68.90 -106.08
C CYS A 580 24.34 -67.97 -107.01
N ASP A 581 23.26 -67.35 -106.56
CA ASP A 581 22.49 -66.36 -107.36
C ASP A 581 23.23 -65.02 -107.44
N ILE A 582 24.40 -65.03 -108.11
CA ILE A 582 25.33 -63.90 -108.20
C ILE A 582 25.25 -63.29 -109.60
N THR A 583 25.18 -61.96 -109.66
CA THR A 583 25.29 -61.18 -110.91
C THR A 583 26.65 -60.47 -110.98
N VAL A 584 27.34 -60.58 -112.12
CA VAL A 584 28.67 -59.99 -112.32
C VAL A 584 28.55 -58.62 -112.98
N GLU A 585 28.94 -57.56 -112.28
CA GLU A 585 29.05 -56.22 -112.86
C GLU A 585 30.52 -55.93 -113.18
N LEU A 586 30.82 -55.57 -114.43
CA LEU A 586 32.16 -55.22 -114.90
C LEU A 586 32.22 -53.77 -115.39
N GLN A 587 33.22 -53.03 -114.90
CA GLN A 587 33.62 -51.74 -115.45
C GLN A 587 35.10 -51.74 -115.80
N ILE A 588 35.47 -51.13 -116.92
CA ILE A 588 36.88 -51.01 -117.35
C ILE A 588 37.21 -49.54 -117.59
N PHE A 589 38.37 -49.13 -117.10
CA PHE A 589 38.88 -47.78 -117.11
C PHE A 589 40.22 -47.69 -117.83
N ASN A 590 40.47 -46.59 -118.53
CA ASN A 590 41.79 -46.28 -119.05
C ASN A 590 42.73 -45.81 -117.93
N ARG A 591 44.03 -45.66 -118.25
CA ARG A 591 45.06 -45.20 -117.28
C ARG A 591 44.81 -43.84 -116.62
N TRP A 592 43.87 -43.05 -117.14
CA TRP A 592 43.49 -41.75 -116.56
C TRP A 592 42.23 -41.83 -115.70
N GLY A 593 41.69 -43.04 -115.47
CA GLY A 593 40.49 -43.26 -114.66
C GLY A 593 39.17 -43.02 -115.39
N ALA A 594 39.18 -42.85 -116.72
CA ALA A 594 37.93 -42.71 -117.48
C ALA A 594 37.38 -44.10 -117.87
N LYS A 595 36.09 -44.33 -117.58
CA LYS A 595 35.38 -45.59 -117.91
C LYS A 595 35.20 -45.72 -119.42
N ILE A 596 35.67 -46.82 -119.98
CA ILE A 596 35.65 -47.12 -121.42
C ILE A 596 34.71 -48.30 -121.76
N TYR A 597 34.38 -49.11 -120.78
CA TYR A 597 33.42 -50.22 -120.89
C TYR A 597 32.68 -50.41 -119.57
N GLU A 598 31.40 -50.79 -119.65
CA GLU A 598 30.55 -51.13 -118.51
C GLU A 598 29.51 -52.17 -118.97
N ASN A 599 29.34 -53.23 -118.17
CA ASN A 599 28.23 -54.17 -118.29
C ASN A 599 27.81 -54.60 -116.87
N ASN A 600 26.52 -54.49 -116.56
CA ASN A 600 25.97 -54.83 -115.24
C ASN A 600 25.55 -56.30 -115.10
N ASP A 601 25.66 -57.08 -116.18
CA ASP A 601 25.46 -58.52 -116.20
C ASP A 601 26.44 -59.13 -117.20
N TYR A 602 27.71 -59.14 -116.81
CA TYR A 602 28.84 -59.42 -117.67
C TYR A 602 29.06 -60.92 -117.85
N GLN A 603 29.00 -61.38 -119.11
CA GLN A 603 29.04 -62.80 -119.48
C GLN A 603 30.37 -63.20 -120.16
N ASN A 604 31.50 -62.66 -119.69
CA ASN A 604 32.86 -62.99 -120.18
C ASN A 604 33.11 -62.72 -121.69
N GLU A 605 32.51 -61.64 -122.20
CA GLU A 605 32.42 -61.37 -123.65
C GLU A 605 33.25 -60.16 -124.13
N TRP A 606 34.00 -59.48 -123.25
CA TRP A 606 34.77 -58.30 -123.62
C TRP A 606 36.16 -58.63 -124.16
N ASN A 607 36.43 -58.27 -125.41
CA ASN A 607 37.69 -58.53 -126.14
C ASN A 607 38.47 -57.24 -126.48
N GLY A 608 38.33 -56.19 -125.65
CA GLY A 608 39.05 -54.92 -125.85
C GLY A 608 38.33 -53.88 -126.72
N PHE A 609 37.08 -54.12 -127.13
CA PHE A 609 36.27 -53.12 -127.84
C PHE A 609 35.62 -52.11 -126.88
N VAL A 610 35.63 -50.82 -127.23
CA VAL A 610 34.96 -49.79 -126.43
C VAL A 610 33.49 -49.65 -126.82
N HIS A 611 32.62 -49.49 -125.83
CA HIS A 611 31.17 -49.33 -126.07
C HIS A 611 30.78 -47.87 -126.35
N SER A 612 31.68 -46.91 -126.08
CA SER A 612 31.44 -45.48 -126.24
C SER A 612 32.54 -44.83 -127.09
N SER A 613 32.14 -43.93 -127.98
CA SER A 613 32.89 -43.29 -129.08
C SER A 613 34.05 -42.36 -128.65
N SER A 614 34.67 -42.63 -127.50
CA SER A 614 35.68 -41.79 -126.85
C SER A 614 37.13 -42.10 -127.29
N LEU A 615 37.35 -43.01 -128.25
CA LEU A 615 38.65 -43.27 -128.90
C LEU A 615 38.39 -43.57 -130.40
N GLY A 616 38.81 -42.68 -131.31
CA GLY A 616 38.40 -42.67 -132.72
C GLY A 616 38.68 -43.96 -133.54
N SER A 617 37.72 -44.29 -134.42
CA SER A 617 37.68 -45.21 -135.58
C SER A 617 38.38 -46.58 -135.59
N ALA A 618 39.12 -47.00 -134.57
CA ALA A 618 39.73 -48.33 -134.50
C ALA A 618 38.87 -49.37 -133.75
N GLY A 619 37.81 -48.95 -133.03
CA GLY A 619 36.87 -49.82 -132.30
C GLY A 619 37.44 -50.52 -131.07
N GLN A 620 38.73 -50.86 -131.08
CA GLN A 620 39.47 -51.45 -129.97
C GLN A 620 40.31 -50.42 -129.23
N VAL A 621 40.54 -50.69 -127.95
CA VAL A 621 41.45 -49.91 -127.12
C VAL A 621 42.90 -50.08 -127.59
N PRO A 622 43.73 -49.02 -127.60
CA PRO A 622 45.16 -49.16 -127.88
C PRO A 622 45.83 -50.12 -126.90
N THR A 623 46.90 -50.78 -127.35
CA THR A 623 47.72 -51.65 -126.50
C THR A 623 48.20 -50.88 -125.27
N GLY A 624 47.98 -51.44 -124.08
CA GLY A 624 48.41 -50.83 -122.83
C GLY A 624 47.70 -51.40 -121.61
N THR A 625 48.03 -50.85 -120.45
CA THR A 625 47.41 -51.21 -119.17
C THR A 625 46.12 -50.42 -118.96
N TYR A 626 45.05 -51.15 -118.69
CA TYR A 626 43.74 -50.67 -118.27
C TYR A 626 43.47 -51.19 -116.85
N TYR A 627 42.39 -50.72 -116.23
CA TYR A 627 41.99 -51.15 -114.89
C TYR A 627 40.55 -51.62 -114.92
N TYR A 628 40.27 -52.75 -114.29
CA TYR A 628 38.90 -53.23 -114.12
C TYR A 628 38.42 -52.99 -112.70
N ILE A 629 37.11 -52.90 -112.54
CA ILE A 629 36.38 -53.09 -111.30
C ILE A 629 35.33 -54.16 -111.57
N VAL A 630 35.36 -55.25 -110.81
CA VAL A 630 34.38 -56.33 -110.82
C VAL A 630 33.63 -56.32 -109.51
N ASN A 631 32.30 -56.22 -109.59
CA ASN A 631 31.43 -56.30 -108.44
C ASN A 631 30.53 -57.54 -108.58
N LEU A 632 30.64 -58.47 -107.63
CA LEU A 632 29.82 -59.68 -107.58
C LEU A 632 28.62 -59.42 -106.68
N LYS A 633 27.53 -58.93 -107.27
CA LYS A 633 26.29 -58.63 -106.54
C LYS A 633 25.70 -59.92 -105.98
N GLY A 634 25.45 -59.95 -104.68
CA GLY A 634 24.87 -61.10 -103.97
C GLY A 634 25.88 -61.99 -103.24
N SER A 635 27.19 -61.76 -103.36
CA SER A 635 28.23 -62.58 -102.69
C SER A 635 28.62 -62.12 -101.27
N GLY A 636 28.39 -60.85 -100.94
CA GLY A 636 28.91 -60.23 -99.72
C GLY A 636 30.39 -59.80 -99.79
N LEU A 637 31.10 -60.07 -100.91
CA LEU A 637 32.48 -59.63 -101.13
C LEU A 637 32.56 -58.15 -101.53
N LYS A 638 33.68 -57.49 -101.19
CA LYS A 638 33.97 -56.12 -101.65
C LYS A 638 34.28 -56.12 -103.16
N PRO A 639 33.99 -55.04 -103.90
CA PRO A 639 34.36 -54.93 -105.31
C PRO A 639 35.86 -55.12 -105.52
N MET A 640 36.23 -56.00 -106.46
CA MET A 640 37.62 -56.30 -106.79
C MET A 640 38.09 -55.39 -107.91
N ALA A 641 39.27 -54.78 -107.76
CA ALA A 641 39.86 -53.93 -108.78
C ALA A 641 41.30 -54.35 -109.07
N GLY A 642 41.70 -54.29 -110.34
CA GLY A 642 43.04 -54.70 -110.74
C GLY A 642 43.46 -54.16 -112.09
N PRO A 643 44.78 -54.15 -112.38
CA PRO A 643 45.28 -53.83 -113.70
C PRO A 643 45.06 -55.02 -114.65
N ILE A 644 44.69 -54.70 -115.89
CA ILE A 644 44.66 -55.65 -117.00
C ILE A 644 45.49 -55.10 -118.15
N TYR A 645 46.32 -55.96 -118.74
CA TYR A 645 47.05 -55.61 -119.96
C TYR A 645 46.27 -55.99 -121.20
N VAL A 646 45.90 -55.00 -122.03
CA VAL A 646 45.26 -55.28 -123.32
C VAL A 646 46.33 -55.16 -124.41
N GLY A 647 46.59 -56.26 -125.13
CA GLY A 647 47.47 -56.31 -126.28
C GLY A 647 46.65 -56.34 -127.56
N THR A 648 46.77 -55.30 -128.38
CA THR A 648 46.20 -55.25 -129.73
C THR A 648 47.30 -55.45 -130.77
N LYS A 649 46.99 -56.16 -131.85
CA LYS A 649 47.91 -56.42 -132.95
C LYS A 649 47.80 -55.37 -134.04
#